data_AF-A0A7V3T864-F1
#
_entry.id   AF-A0A7V3T864-F1
#
_cell.length_a   1.000
_cell.length_b   1.000
_cell.length_c   1.000
_cell.angle_alpha   90.00
_cell.angle_beta   90.00
_cell.angle_gamma   90.00
#
_symmetry.space_group_name_H-M   'P 1'
#
loop_
_entity.id
_entity.type
_entity.pdbx_description
1 polymer ?
#
loop_
_entity_poly.entity_id
_entity_poly.type
_entity_poly.pdbx_seq_one_letter_code
_entity_poly.pdbx_strand_id
1 'polypeptide(L)'
;MGTLALTNCTFLYNYAVGGQAGPGGTNGSGALPSYRGRGGAGGASWGGAVCSLGDSTVWGCAFGYNHAFSADSAWAGTDADPVSGADGPDSFGGGFCNRGTNRMVNCTFYANTANGGRGGDGANTDFLGGDGGRGGSAWGGNYYNQGASWLTNCTLAAGGAFPARGGTGGNSATNRTGPFPGDNGAAGISRGGNVANGSGSFALANCLLALAPAGTNVISFTNVSALTTNIAVEQVVVTSQVYGLTNCTIVFQAACTNAVVLSNTVLITEEESYWVPSSPRSPGECSPVPSDCLTVVVRTNLVNGFLQRTTNTVVRDDPDCWEDTCVDLVVTTNVVSLRTVVFTNTFVPPNSPCFTTACMTNLVLTNLVVSNATVFLGFQTNVIQVTNITVGVNAYGTFIDGGYNLSSDATPSFSATNTSRNKVDLQVGSFGHHGGPTPTLDLQPTSPAIDAANPAWCLPTDQRGVPRLYGARCDVGAFELAAFRISGRVTDGQTGLAGVTIRAETDNDQPSRFYAVTSHSGDYLLLVPPGTYTVSAEHSRYTFNPASRTVVVETLGHHGSGNDFTGFTTYSIQGQVTYAGLGLPGVQVSVDGQTIATDSLGNYTIRGLPPGTYTVVPYRYGYSFTPAQRTIVITNADIAGIDFVGSGRLKVGGQVRVQGEPLAGVQIAVGPHTVLTDALGYYVVSNLPPGNLVITATLAGYRFEPPLWEIELATDRLDLDFEAEGMLTLRGRIVAAGQPLVGVLVWANAHLALTDAAGRYVFTDLLPGYYVVTPEWSGYAFDPPSQEVDLITNVEGVDFVGYRLFTIAGRITAGATPLAGVAVSIGDSVVVETDERGFYLATVPAGTYEVVPDLAGAEFNPPARTVTVGPDATTVNFQAALYEISGRITFEGVGLGGVTLQVGDRTVQTDPDGFYRVSGLLPGQYDVEPELAGYEFDPPFVTINLGASATGLDFVARGTLVITGLVRKNNRPLAGVTLTAGPRVTVTTDLGVYFLTNLPPGTYTVTPALAGHFFEPTSQRVTLTTEDAFGVNFTAYSADTLRISLARMGNAVLLTVRAPPGGTYQVQTTPRLGPAASWQVVASNLVAGTNGLFQFQDTVASNRPAQFYRVVR
;
A
#
# COMPACT_ATOMS: atom_id res chain seq x y z
N MET A 1 52.41 2.95 24.98
CA MET A 1 51.48 2.20 24.12
C MET A 1 50.76 1.21 25.02
N GLY A 2 49.42 1.22 25.03
CA GLY A 2 48.62 0.50 26.03
C GLY A 2 48.31 -0.95 25.66
N THR A 3 47.78 -1.69 26.63
CA THR A 3 47.24 -3.05 26.44
C THR A 3 45.84 -2.97 25.84
N LEU A 4 45.55 -3.78 24.82
CA LEU A 4 44.23 -3.91 24.21
C LEU A 4 43.52 -5.16 24.75
N ALA A 5 42.36 -4.99 25.40
CA ALA A 5 41.52 -6.11 25.85
C ALA A 5 40.16 -6.06 25.14
N LEU A 6 39.83 -7.12 24.41
CA LEU A 6 38.56 -7.28 23.70
C LEU A 6 37.86 -8.53 24.22
N THR A 7 36.59 -8.41 24.63
CA THR A 7 35.80 -9.53 25.13
C THR A 7 34.40 -9.47 24.55
N ASN A 8 33.99 -10.54 23.87
CA ASN A 8 32.66 -10.67 23.25
C ASN A 8 32.31 -9.52 22.30
N CYS A 9 33.30 -9.02 21.55
CA CYS A 9 33.11 -7.96 20.56
C CYS A 9 32.89 -8.55 19.15
N THR A 10 32.08 -7.86 18.34
CA THR A 10 31.81 -8.24 16.94
C THR A 10 32.26 -7.12 16.01
N PHE A 11 33.17 -7.43 15.08
CA PHE A 11 33.69 -6.51 14.08
C PHE A 11 33.31 -7.03 12.68
N LEU A 12 32.29 -6.41 12.08
CA LEU A 12 31.81 -6.78 10.75
C LEU A 12 31.95 -5.62 9.76
N TYR A 13 32.35 -5.93 8.52
CA TYR A 13 32.34 -4.97 7.39
C TYR A 13 33.18 -3.69 7.60
N ASN A 14 34.28 -3.78 8.35
CA ASN A 14 35.20 -2.65 8.53
C ASN A 14 36.21 -2.55 7.38
N TYR A 15 36.69 -1.34 7.10
CA TYR A 15 37.59 -1.04 5.98
C TYR A 15 38.81 -0.23 6.45
N ALA A 16 40.01 -0.68 6.06
CA ALA A 16 41.24 0.09 6.17
C ALA A 16 41.81 0.33 4.77
N VAL A 17 41.90 1.60 4.34
CA VAL A 17 42.37 1.98 3.00
C VAL A 17 43.70 2.74 3.10
N GLY A 18 44.69 2.33 2.32
CA GLY A 18 45.98 3.01 2.22
C GLY A 18 45.86 4.40 1.58
N GLY A 19 46.79 5.31 1.94
CA GLY A 19 46.85 6.64 1.33
C GLY A 19 47.27 6.57 -0.14
N GLN A 20 46.54 7.26 -1.02
CA GLN A 20 46.84 7.27 -2.46
C GLN A 20 48.17 7.96 -2.76
N ALA A 21 48.91 7.43 -3.74
CA ALA A 21 50.17 8.03 -4.19
C ALA A 21 49.93 9.40 -4.86
N GLY A 22 50.78 10.37 -4.55
CA GLY A 22 50.80 11.65 -5.27
C GLY A 22 51.28 11.48 -6.72
N PRO A 23 50.66 12.13 -7.71
CA PRO A 23 51.14 12.10 -9.09
C PRO A 23 52.50 12.81 -9.20
N GLY A 24 53.38 12.30 -10.05
CA GLY A 24 54.65 12.97 -10.35
C GLY A 24 54.41 14.37 -10.93
N GLY A 25 54.97 15.41 -10.30
CA GLY A 25 54.78 16.81 -10.71
C GLY A 25 55.39 17.12 -12.09
N THR A 26 54.88 18.11 -12.81
CA THR A 26 55.30 18.44 -14.18
C THR A 26 56.69 19.10 -14.31
N ASN A 27 57.40 19.39 -13.22
CA ASN A 27 58.66 20.16 -13.22
C ASN A 27 59.69 19.62 -12.21
N GLY A 28 60.20 18.41 -12.41
CA GLY A 28 61.33 17.88 -11.64
C GLY A 28 62.68 18.34 -12.22
N SER A 29 63.63 18.72 -11.36
CA SER A 29 64.95 19.28 -11.71
C SER A 29 65.93 18.23 -12.28
N GLY A 30 65.54 17.57 -13.36
CA GLY A 30 66.48 16.94 -14.29
C GLY A 30 67.19 18.00 -15.14
N ALA A 31 68.24 17.62 -15.87
CA ALA A 31 69.14 18.54 -16.57
C ALA A 31 68.50 19.38 -17.72
N LEU A 32 67.20 19.23 -18.01
CA LEU A 32 66.48 19.94 -19.07
C LEU A 32 65.00 20.24 -18.67
N PRO A 33 64.44 21.42 -19.00
CA PRO A 33 63.08 21.81 -18.64
C PRO A 33 62.02 21.26 -19.60
N SER A 34 61.54 20.03 -19.35
CA SER A 34 60.29 19.45 -19.91
C SER A 34 59.96 18.03 -19.39
N TYR A 35 60.61 17.54 -18.32
CA TYR A 35 60.47 16.16 -17.84
C TYR A 35 59.61 16.09 -16.55
N ARG A 36 58.74 15.07 -16.46
CA ARG A 36 57.81 14.87 -15.32
C ARG A 36 58.56 14.21 -14.16
N GLY A 37 58.40 14.72 -12.94
CA GLY A 37 58.95 14.12 -11.72
C GLY A 37 58.37 12.72 -11.44
N ARG A 38 59.05 11.94 -10.59
CA ARG A 38 58.62 10.58 -10.23
C ARG A 38 57.34 10.62 -9.38
N GLY A 39 56.37 9.75 -9.69
CA GLY A 39 55.19 9.53 -8.85
C GLY A 39 55.53 8.85 -7.53
N GLY A 40 54.70 9.06 -6.52
CA GLY A 40 54.87 8.43 -5.20
C GLY A 40 54.49 6.95 -5.18
N ALA A 41 54.92 6.24 -4.12
CA ALA A 41 54.40 4.91 -3.79
C ALA A 41 53.06 5.04 -3.05
N GLY A 42 52.15 4.09 -3.27
CA GLY A 42 50.89 4.00 -2.54
C GLY A 42 51.12 3.61 -1.07
N GLY A 43 50.16 3.91 -0.20
CA GLY A 43 50.18 3.50 1.20
C GLY A 43 49.71 2.06 1.44
N ALA A 44 50.36 1.36 2.36
CA ALA A 44 49.96 0.03 2.82
C ALA A 44 48.77 0.08 3.79
N SER A 45 47.98 -1.00 3.81
CA SER A 45 46.85 -1.19 4.73
C SER A 45 47.12 -2.30 5.74
N TRP A 46 46.70 -2.07 6.99
CA TRP A 46 46.93 -2.98 8.12
C TRP A 46 45.66 -3.10 8.96
N GLY A 47 45.15 -4.31 9.15
CA GLY A 47 44.03 -4.54 10.08
C GLY A 47 42.75 -3.86 9.63
N GLY A 48 41.96 -4.48 8.74
CA GLY A 48 40.67 -3.93 8.31
C GLY A 48 39.71 -3.69 9.48
N ALA A 49 39.73 -4.54 10.51
CA ALA A 49 39.07 -4.28 11.80
C ALA A 49 40.04 -3.82 12.90
N VAL A 50 41.09 -4.58 13.20
CA VAL A 50 42.01 -4.24 14.30
C VAL A 50 43.47 -4.47 13.90
N CYS A 51 44.33 -3.48 14.18
CA CYS A 51 45.77 -3.61 14.10
C CYS A 51 46.40 -3.31 15.47
N SER A 52 46.96 -4.31 16.14
CA SER A 52 47.62 -4.16 17.44
C SER A 52 49.13 -4.05 17.31
N LEU A 53 49.69 -2.96 17.83
CA LEU A 53 51.14 -2.72 17.90
C LEU A 53 51.77 -3.10 19.26
N GLY A 54 50.95 -3.41 20.27
CA GLY A 54 51.37 -3.76 21.63
C GLY A 54 50.68 -5.04 22.13
N ASP A 55 50.65 -5.24 23.45
CA ASP A 55 50.03 -6.43 24.05
C ASP A 55 48.51 -6.42 23.87
N SER A 56 47.95 -7.55 23.44
CA SER A 56 46.51 -7.72 23.22
C SER A 56 45.99 -9.06 23.76
N THR A 57 44.80 -9.02 24.37
CA THR A 57 44.04 -10.19 24.81
C THR A 57 42.64 -10.12 24.21
N VAL A 58 42.28 -11.13 23.43
CA VAL A 58 41.00 -11.17 22.69
C VAL A 58 40.26 -12.45 23.04
N TRP A 59 39.06 -12.32 23.59
CA TRP A 59 38.26 -13.44 24.07
C TRP A 59 36.87 -13.40 23.46
N GLY A 60 36.40 -14.51 22.89
CA GLY A 60 35.00 -14.62 22.48
C GLY A 60 34.58 -13.69 21.34
N CYS A 61 35.51 -13.15 20.56
CA CYS A 61 35.23 -12.11 19.56
C CYS A 61 35.02 -12.69 18.15
N ALA A 62 34.22 -11.99 17.34
CA ALA A 62 33.97 -12.33 15.95
C ALA A 62 34.50 -11.23 15.02
N PHE A 63 35.24 -11.63 13.98
CA PHE A 63 35.76 -10.74 12.94
C PHE A 63 35.29 -11.26 11.58
N GLY A 64 34.33 -10.60 10.96
CA GLY A 64 33.70 -11.05 9.72
C GLY A 64 33.72 -10.00 8.62
N TYR A 65 34.01 -10.40 7.38
CA TYR A 65 33.85 -9.52 6.20
C TYR A 65 34.61 -8.18 6.28
N ASN A 66 35.72 -8.11 7.00
CA ASN A 66 36.53 -6.89 7.11
C ASN A 66 37.59 -6.85 6.00
N HIS A 67 37.93 -5.65 5.52
CA HIS A 67 38.74 -5.46 4.34
C HIS A 67 39.92 -4.49 4.58
N ALA A 68 41.13 -4.93 4.24
CA ALA A 68 42.29 -4.07 4.11
C ALA A 68 42.60 -3.87 2.61
N PHE A 69 42.64 -2.62 2.15
CA PHE A 69 42.92 -2.23 0.77
C PHE A 69 44.12 -1.30 0.72
N SER A 70 45.24 -1.76 0.14
CA SER A 70 46.40 -0.90 -0.07
C SER A 70 46.22 -0.07 -1.34
N ALA A 71 46.77 1.14 -1.35
CA ALA A 71 46.59 2.06 -2.48
C ALA A 71 47.53 1.76 -3.64
N ASP A 72 47.15 2.15 -4.84
CA ASP A 72 48.00 1.96 -6.03
C ASP A 72 49.17 2.96 -6.04
N SER A 73 50.33 2.51 -6.51
CA SER A 73 51.50 3.35 -6.74
C SER A 73 51.39 4.13 -8.04
N ALA A 74 51.88 5.37 -8.04
CA ALA A 74 51.80 6.24 -9.21
C ALA A 74 52.88 5.90 -10.25
N TRP A 75 52.57 6.21 -11.51
CA TRP A 75 53.48 6.16 -12.67
C TRP A 75 54.82 6.89 -12.37
N ALA A 76 55.95 6.35 -12.88
CA ALA A 76 57.24 7.04 -12.95
C ALA A 76 57.31 7.98 -14.16
N GLY A 77 57.29 9.31 -13.95
CA GLY A 77 57.21 10.36 -14.99
C GLY A 77 58.10 10.14 -16.23
N THR A 78 57.79 10.80 -17.36
CA THR A 78 58.69 10.80 -18.53
C THR A 78 60.00 11.50 -18.16
N ASP A 79 61.08 10.73 -18.04
CA ASP A 79 62.42 11.19 -17.69
C ASP A 79 63.38 10.76 -18.81
N ALA A 80 64.55 11.41 -18.93
CA ALA A 80 65.54 11.03 -19.94
C ALA A 80 66.18 9.66 -19.63
N ASP A 81 66.16 9.28 -18.36
CA ASP A 81 66.69 8.03 -17.84
C ASP A 81 65.58 6.98 -17.62
N PRO A 82 65.88 5.67 -17.80
CA PRO A 82 64.95 4.56 -17.59
C PRO A 82 64.56 4.43 -16.11
N VAL A 83 63.54 5.18 -15.68
CA VAL A 83 63.07 5.13 -14.29
C VAL A 83 62.04 4.02 -14.11
N SER A 84 62.32 3.08 -13.22
CA SER A 84 61.34 2.06 -12.85
C SER A 84 60.16 2.65 -12.07
N GLY A 85 58.97 2.12 -12.31
CA GLY A 85 57.77 2.43 -11.54
C GLY A 85 57.91 2.02 -10.08
N ALA A 86 57.21 2.74 -9.18
CA ALA A 86 57.24 2.39 -7.76
C ALA A 86 56.46 1.08 -7.52
N ASP A 87 57.01 0.20 -6.69
CA ASP A 87 56.30 -1.02 -6.29
C ASP A 87 54.99 -0.66 -5.56
N GLY A 88 53.97 -1.48 -5.77
CA GLY A 88 52.69 -1.38 -5.09
C GLY A 88 52.83 -1.83 -3.63
N PRO A 89 52.17 -1.15 -2.68
CA PRO A 89 52.22 -1.52 -1.26
C PRO A 89 51.50 -2.84 -0.95
N ASP A 90 52.05 -3.57 0.02
CA ASP A 90 51.45 -4.79 0.55
C ASP A 90 50.25 -4.51 1.49
N SER A 91 49.31 -5.46 1.55
CA SER A 91 48.20 -5.44 2.50
C SER A 91 48.27 -6.57 3.52
N PHE A 92 47.93 -6.26 4.77
CA PHE A 92 48.10 -7.16 5.92
C PHE A 92 46.82 -7.28 6.76
N GLY A 93 46.28 -8.50 6.89
CA GLY A 93 45.27 -8.79 7.91
C GLY A 93 43.96 -8.02 7.73
N GLY A 94 43.04 -8.46 6.89
CA GLY A 94 41.71 -7.84 6.77
C GLY A 94 40.93 -7.89 8.09
N GLY A 95 40.99 -9.01 8.82
CA GLY A 95 40.38 -9.14 10.14
C GLY A 95 41.24 -8.54 11.24
N PHE A 96 42.38 -9.18 11.53
CA PHE A 96 43.28 -8.74 12.58
C PHE A 96 44.74 -8.74 12.13
N CYS A 97 45.48 -7.70 12.49
CA CYS A 97 46.91 -7.59 12.30
C CYS A 97 47.61 -7.48 13.66
N ASN A 98 48.56 -8.38 13.95
CA ASN A 98 49.38 -8.34 15.16
C ASN A 98 50.84 -8.04 14.87
N ARG A 99 51.36 -7.00 15.52
CA ARG A 99 52.79 -6.64 15.52
C ARG A 99 53.40 -6.63 16.93
N GLY A 100 52.60 -6.90 17.96
CA GLY A 100 53.02 -7.03 19.36
C GLY A 100 52.82 -8.45 19.89
N THR A 101 52.45 -8.57 21.17
CA THR A 101 52.11 -9.85 21.81
C THR A 101 50.58 -10.02 21.79
N ASN A 102 50.06 -11.15 21.31
CA ASN A 102 48.63 -11.38 21.25
C ASN A 102 48.23 -12.76 21.78
N ARG A 103 47.20 -12.79 22.63
CA ARG A 103 46.55 -14.02 23.06
C ARG A 103 45.08 -13.99 22.67
N MET A 104 44.67 -14.96 21.85
CA MET A 104 43.28 -15.09 21.38
C MET A 104 42.69 -16.42 21.79
N VAL A 105 41.45 -16.35 22.28
CA VAL A 105 40.75 -17.51 22.79
C VAL A 105 39.30 -17.47 22.34
N ASN A 106 38.77 -18.60 21.86
CA ASN A 106 37.36 -18.72 21.46
C ASN A 106 36.93 -17.63 20.47
N CYS A 107 37.74 -17.34 19.45
CA CYS A 107 37.43 -16.29 18.47
C CYS A 107 37.13 -16.89 17.09
N THR A 108 36.18 -16.28 16.38
CA THR A 108 35.81 -16.67 15.02
C THR A 108 36.21 -15.58 14.02
N PHE A 109 36.93 -15.97 12.97
CA PHE A 109 37.26 -15.13 11.82
C PHE A 109 36.59 -15.69 10.57
N TYR A 110 35.89 -14.83 9.81
CA TYR A 110 35.18 -15.26 8.61
C TYR A 110 35.30 -14.25 7.46
N ALA A 111 35.67 -14.70 6.27
CA ALA A 111 35.57 -13.92 5.03
C ALA A 111 36.24 -12.53 5.04
N ASN A 112 37.28 -12.33 5.84
CA ASN A 112 38.03 -11.07 5.82
C ASN A 112 39.08 -11.08 4.71
N THR A 113 39.37 -9.92 4.12
CA THR A 113 40.25 -9.82 2.95
C THR A 113 41.40 -8.83 3.10
N ALA A 114 42.57 -9.16 2.59
CA ALA A 114 43.68 -8.25 2.37
C ALA A 114 43.93 -8.09 0.86
N ASN A 115 44.02 -6.85 0.37
CA ASN A 115 44.17 -6.54 -1.05
C ASN A 115 45.39 -5.64 -1.26
N GLY A 116 46.41 -6.14 -1.96
CA GLY A 116 47.61 -5.36 -2.28
C GLY A 116 47.31 -4.20 -3.24
N GLY A 117 48.20 -3.21 -3.28
CA GLY A 117 48.12 -2.08 -4.21
C GLY A 117 48.89 -2.35 -5.50
N ARG A 118 48.44 -1.81 -6.63
CA ARG A 118 49.10 -2.00 -7.93
C ARG A 118 50.46 -1.32 -7.99
N GLY A 119 51.42 -1.93 -8.68
CA GLY A 119 52.70 -1.29 -9.02
C GLY A 119 52.51 -0.16 -10.04
N GLY A 120 53.29 0.90 -9.91
CA GLY A 120 53.32 2.02 -10.84
C GLY A 120 53.99 1.64 -12.16
N ASP A 121 53.56 2.26 -13.26
CA ASP A 121 54.16 2.04 -14.57
C ASP A 121 55.56 2.69 -14.66
N GLY A 122 56.48 2.07 -15.40
CA GLY A 122 57.82 2.57 -15.67
C GLY A 122 57.83 3.75 -16.66
N ALA A 123 58.91 4.54 -16.62
CA ALA A 123 59.03 5.74 -17.44
C ALA A 123 59.27 5.40 -18.92
N ASN A 124 58.53 6.10 -19.80
CA ASN A 124 58.84 6.10 -21.22
C ASN A 124 60.04 7.03 -21.47
N THR A 125 61.06 6.54 -22.18
CA THR A 125 62.26 7.33 -22.58
C THR A 125 62.53 7.17 -24.07
N ASP A 126 63.53 7.85 -24.61
CA ASP A 126 63.87 7.76 -26.04
C ASP A 126 64.70 6.51 -26.40
N PHE A 127 65.28 5.77 -25.44
CA PHE A 127 66.25 4.71 -25.77
C PHE A 127 66.12 3.40 -24.97
N LEU A 128 65.87 3.49 -23.66
CA LEU A 128 65.63 2.33 -22.79
C LEU A 128 64.43 2.63 -21.90
N GLY A 129 63.36 1.84 -21.99
CA GLY A 129 62.20 2.03 -21.11
C GLY A 129 62.54 1.67 -19.66
N GLY A 130 61.95 2.38 -18.69
CA GLY A 130 62.06 1.96 -17.27
C GLY A 130 61.14 0.79 -16.96
N ASP A 131 61.55 -0.12 -16.07
CA ASP A 131 60.72 -1.29 -15.72
C ASP A 131 59.46 -0.90 -14.93
N GLY A 132 58.38 -1.66 -15.05
CA GLY A 132 57.20 -1.49 -14.21
C GLY A 132 57.47 -1.89 -12.77
N GLY A 133 56.88 -1.17 -11.81
CA GLY A 133 56.92 -1.54 -10.40
C GLY A 133 56.18 -2.85 -10.15
N ARG A 134 56.62 -3.67 -9.19
CA ARG A 134 55.93 -4.90 -8.82
C ARG A 134 54.61 -4.60 -8.14
N GLY A 135 53.64 -5.50 -8.25
CA GLY A 135 52.38 -5.40 -7.52
C GLY A 135 52.55 -5.74 -6.05
N GLY A 136 51.75 -5.11 -5.20
CA GLY A 136 51.70 -5.38 -3.78
C GLY A 136 51.18 -6.78 -3.46
N SER A 137 51.82 -7.44 -2.50
CA SER A 137 51.43 -8.74 -1.99
C SER A 137 50.31 -8.63 -0.96
N ALA A 138 49.55 -9.70 -0.79
CA ALA A 138 48.49 -9.76 0.22
C ALA A 138 48.77 -10.88 1.22
N TRP A 139 48.60 -10.56 2.50
CA TRP A 139 49.00 -11.42 3.60
C TRP A 139 47.85 -11.65 4.58
N GLY A 140 47.44 -12.91 4.74
CA GLY A 140 46.58 -13.35 5.84
C GLY A 140 45.25 -12.61 5.90
N GLY A 141 44.29 -12.93 5.04
CA GLY A 141 43.00 -12.22 4.98
C GLY A 141 42.28 -12.13 6.33
N ASN A 142 42.17 -13.24 7.06
CA ASN A 142 41.62 -13.24 8.42
C ASN A 142 42.61 -12.72 9.45
N TYR A 143 43.86 -13.18 9.38
CA TYR A 143 44.84 -12.89 10.41
C TYR A 143 46.26 -12.74 9.85
N TYR A 144 46.90 -11.61 10.16
CA TYR A 144 48.32 -11.41 9.89
C TYR A 144 49.12 -11.26 11.18
N ASN A 145 50.23 -11.99 11.29
CA ASN A 145 51.18 -11.90 12.40
C ASN A 145 52.56 -11.46 11.94
N GLN A 146 53.14 -10.52 12.71
CA GLN A 146 54.54 -10.13 12.64
C GLN A 146 55.25 -10.23 14.01
N GLY A 147 54.48 -10.36 15.10
CA GLY A 147 54.95 -10.44 16.49
C GLY A 147 54.79 -11.83 17.10
N ALA A 148 54.36 -11.92 18.36
CA ALA A 148 54.09 -13.19 19.04
C ALA A 148 52.59 -13.41 19.21
N SER A 149 52.04 -14.49 18.66
CA SER A 149 50.62 -14.83 18.74
C SER A 149 50.37 -16.24 19.27
N TRP A 150 49.42 -16.36 20.20
CA TRP A 150 48.87 -17.64 20.65
C TRP A 150 47.37 -17.63 20.46
N LEU A 151 46.90 -18.47 19.55
CA LEU A 151 45.48 -18.71 19.33
C LEU A 151 45.12 -20.07 19.92
N THR A 152 44.08 -20.10 20.74
CA THR A 152 43.55 -21.32 21.33
C THR A 152 42.06 -21.40 21.09
N ASN A 153 41.58 -22.56 20.65
CA ASN A 153 40.15 -22.78 20.38
C ASN A 153 39.56 -21.71 19.44
N CYS A 154 40.28 -21.35 18.38
CA CYS A 154 39.83 -20.33 17.42
C CYS A 154 39.47 -20.97 16.08
N THR A 155 38.49 -20.40 15.39
CA THR A 155 38.09 -20.83 14.04
C THR A 155 38.40 -19.71 13.05
N LEU A 156 39.22 -19.99 12.05
CA LEU A 156 39.50 -19.06 10.96
C LEU A 156 39.02 -19.70 9.66
N ALA A 157 38.06 -19.04 9.01
CA ALA A 157 37.46 -19.56 7.80
C ALA A 157 37.30 -18.52 6.70
N ALA A 158 37.38 -18.98 5.46
CA ALA A 158 37.06 -18.20 4.27
C ALA A 158 37.84 -16.89 4.05
N GLY A 159 39.01 -16.70 4.67
CA GLY A 159 39.82 -15.50 4.47
C GLY A 159 40.39 -15.39 3.05
N GLY A 160 40.52 -14.16 2.55
CA GLY A 160 41.06 -13.86 1.21
C GLY A 160 42.34 -13.01 1.23
N ALA A 161 43.37 -13.43 0.50
CA ALA A 161 44.58 -12.66 0.29
C ALA A 161 44.76 -12.40 -1.22
N PHE A 162 44.42 -11.20 -1.67
CA PHE A 162 44.38 -10.83 -3.09
C PHE A 162 45.57 -9.92 -3.45
N PRO A 163 46.61 -10.45 -4.10
CA PRO A 163 47.71 -9.61 -4.55
C PRO A 163 47.29 -8.73 -5.73
N ALA A 164 48.02 -7.64 -5.92
CA ALA A 164 47.82 -6.75 -7.06
C ALA A 164 48.79 -7.06 -8.20
N ARG A 165 48.45 -6.57 -9.39
CA ARG A 165 49.32 -6.66 -10.57
C ARG A 165 50.48 -5.68 -10.46
N GLY A 166 51.59 -5.99 -11.14
CA GLY A 166 52.63 -5.01 -11.37
C GLY A 166 52.21 -3.93 -12.36
N GLY A 167 52.98 -2.85 -12.37
CA GLY A 167 52.95 -1.82 -13.39
C GLY A 167 53.55 -2.33 -14.69
N THR A 168 53.23 -1.64 -15.77
CA THR A 168 53.77 -1.90 -17.09
C THR A 168 55.15 -1.28 -17.24
N GLY A 169 56.02 -1.92 -18.02
CA GLY A 169 57.30 -1.33 -18.42
C GLY A 169 57.09 -0.14 -19.36
N GLY A 170 57.96 0.85 -19.25
CA GLY A 170 57.98 2.01 -20.13
C GLY A 170 58.47 1.65 -21.53
N ASN A 171 58.04 2.42 -22.53
CA ASN A 171 58.42 2.27 -23.92
C ASN A 171 59.66 3.09 -24.28
N SER A 172 60.43 2.63 -25.27
CA SER A 172 61.52 3.41 -25.90
C SER A 172 61.03 4.10 -27.20
N ALA A 173 61.16 5.43 -27.23
CA ALA A 173 60.87 6.43 -28.26
C ALA A 173 59.42 6.58 -28.75
N THR A 174 59.11 7.80 -29.19
CA THR A 174 57.83 8.34 -29.69
C THR A 174 57.23 7.60 -30.90
N ASN A 175 57.86 6.51 -31.36
CA ASN A 175 57.32 5.59 -32.34
C ASN A 175 57.61 4.12 -31.96
N ARG A 176 57.18 3.71 -30.74
CA ARG A 176 56.83 2.36 -30.23
C ARG A 176 57.63 1.11 -30.69
N THR A 177 58.86 1.23 -31.20
CA THR A 177 59.75 0.10 -31.49
C THR A 177 61.22 0.49 -31.31
N GLY A 178 61.57 1.20 -30.23
CA GLY A 178 62.94 1.21 -29.76
C GLY A 178 63.37 -0.21 -29.32
N PRO A 179 64.65 -0.59 -29.45
CA PRO A 179 65.06 -1.99 -29.36
C PRO A 179 64.90 -2.62 -27.98
N PHE A 180 64.71 -1.81 -26.92
CA PHE A 180 64.69 -2.28 -25.53
C PHE A 180 63.59 -1.57 -24.70
N PRO A 181 62.32 -2.04 -24.75
CA PRO A 181 61.30 -1.64 -23.79
C PRO A 181 61.65 -2.14 -22.37
N GLY A 182 61.15 -1.45 -21.34
CA GLY A 182 61.29 -1.89 -19.96
C GLY A 182 60.44 -3.12 -19.68
N ASP A 183 60.85 -3.93 -18.70
CA ASP A 183 60.13 -5.13 -18.32
C ASP A 183 58.87 -4.78 -17.52
N ASN A 184 57.80 -5.56 -17.70
CA ASN A 184 56.61 -5.42 -16.85
C ASN A 184 56.92 -5.86 -15.41
N GLY A 185 56.41 -5.10 -14.45
CA GLY A 185 56.48 -5.45 -13.05
C GLY A 185 55.76 -6.77 -12.78
N ALA A 186 56.38 -7.63 -11.98
CA ALA A 186 55.76 -8.87 -11.54
C ALA A 186 54.50 -8.60 -10.70
N ALA A 187 53.50 -9.47 -10.79
CA ALA A 187 52.38 -9.43 -9.87
C ALA A 187 52.83 -9.73 -8.43
N GLY A 188 52.13 -9.16 -7.46
CA GLY A 188 52.30 -9.48 -6.05
C GLY A 188 51.93 -10.92 -5.75
N ILE A 189 52.27 -11.38 -4.55
CA ILE A 189 52.08 -12.77 -4.14
C ILE A 189 50.94 -12.87 -3.12
N SER A 190 50.07 -13.87 -3.29
CA SER A 190 49.08 -14.25 -2.28
C SER A 190 49.74 -15.12 -1.20
N ARG A 191 49.68 -14.68 0.06
CA ARG A 191 50.30 -15.38 1.20
C ARG A 191 49.26 -15.67 2.27
N GLY A 192 48.73 -16.90 2.26
CA GLY A 192 47.79 -17.40 3.26
C GLY A 192 46.45 -16.66 3.23
N GLY A 193 45.41 -17.26 2.65
CA GLY A 193 44.06 -16.71 2.62
C GLY A 193 43.49 -16.50 4.03
N ASN A 194 43.61 -17.50 4.91
CA ASN A 194 43.19 -17.34 6.30
C ASN A 194 44.26 -16.65 7.14
N VAL A 195 45.44 -17.26 7.25
CA VAL A 195 46.47 -16.79 8.19
C VAL A 195 47.82 -16.64 7.52
N ALA A 196 48.53 -15.57 7.83
CA ALA A 196 49.91 -15.42 7.42
C ALA A 196 50.78 -15.00 8.59
N ASN A 197 51.82 -15.80 8.84
CA ASN A 197 52.90 -15.44 9.75
C ASN A 197 54.06 -14.86 8.94
N GLY A 198 54.15 -13.53 8.89
CA GLY A 198 55.24 -12.83 8.22
C GLY A 198 56.57 -12.95 8.96
N SER A 199 56.53 -12.89 10.29
CA SER A 199 57.68 -13.08 11.19
C SER A 199 57.23 -13.30 12.63
N GLY A 200 58.14 -13.73 13.51
CA GLY A 200 57.84 -13.96 14.92
C GLY A 200 57.17 -15.32 15.18
N SER A 201 56.70 -15.53 16.41
CA SER A 201 56.09 -16.80 16.82
C SER A 201 54.59 -16.79 16.61
N PHE A 202 54.08 -17.87 16.02
CA PHE A 202 52.64 -18.08 15.87
C PHE A 202 52.30 -19.49 16.31
N ALA A 203 51.69 -19.62 17.49
CA ALA A 203 51.21 -20.89 18.01
C ALA A 203 49.70 -21.04 17.83
N LEU A 204 49.32 -22.21 17.33
CA LEU A 204 47.94 -22.65 17.19
C LEU A 204 47.73 -23.88 18.08
N ALA A 205 46.67 -23.89 18.87
CA ALA A 205 46.27 -25.06 19.67
C ALA A 205 44.75 -25.21 19.63
N ASN A 206 44.26 -26.41 19.33
CA ASN A 206 42.83 -26.67 19.15
C ASN A 206 42.17 -25.70 18.15
N CYS A 207 42.87 -25.26 17.10
CA CYS A 207 42.36 -24.31 16.13
C CYS A 207 41.88 -24.99 14.84
N LEU A 208 40.87 -24.37 14.22
CA LEU A 208 40.38 -24.75 12.89
C LEU A 208 40.83 -23.74 11.83
N LEU A 209 41.43 -24.25 10.76
CA LEU A 209 41.76 -23.51 9.54
C LEU A 209 40.94 -24.09 8.37
N ALA A 210 39.76 -23.52 8.20
CA ALA A 210 38.85 -23.87 7.12
C ALA A 210 39.10 -22.94 5.93
N LEU A 211 39.59 -23.48 4.83
CA LEU A 211 39.49 -22.77 3.56
C LEU A 211 37.99 -22.56 3.31
N ALA A 212 37.59 -21.46 2.68
CA ALA A 212 36.17 -21.24 2.39
C ALA A 212 35.56 -22.54 1.85
N PRO A 213 34.49 -23.09 2.45
CA PRO A 213 33.58 -23.88 1.65
C PRO A 213 33.06 -22.89 0.61
N ALA A 214 33.43 -23.05 -0.66
CA ALA A 214 32.41 -22.77 -1.68
C ALA A 214 31.19 -23.57 -1.21
N GLY A 215 30.04 -22.92 -1.02
CA GLY A 215 28.83 -23.65 -0.65
C GLY A 215 28.71 -24.88 -1.56
N THR A 216 28.85 -26.07 -0.96
CA THR A 216 28.75 -27.40 -1.57
C THR A 216 29.41 -27.63 -2.93
N ASN A 217 30.72 -27.88 -3.03
CA ASN A 217 31.15 -28.73 -4.14
C ASN A 217 32.36 -29.61 -3.80
N VAL A 218 32.07 -30.90 -3.84
CA VAL A 218 32.88 -31.95 -4.44
C VAL A 218 32.81 -31.76 -5.97
N ILE A 219 33.92 -31.86 -6.70
CA ILE A 219 33.91 -32.09 -8.16
C ILE A 219 34.68 -33.39 -8.33
N SER A 220 33.91 -34.46 -8.48
CA SER A 220 34.24 -35.53 -9.40
C SER A 220 33.92 -35.04 -10.82
N PHE A 221 34.83 -35.23 -11.77
CA PHE A 221 34.49 -35.07 -13.19
C PHE A 221 33.50 -36.16 -13.56
N THR A 222 32.29 -35.81 -14.02
CA THR A 222 31.40 -36.86 -14.55
C THR A 222 30.58 -36.52 -15.78
N ASN A 223 30.25 -35.26 -16.12
CA ASN A 223 29.52 -35.00 -17.38
C ASN A 223 29.81 -33.61 -18.00
N VAL A 224 30.46 -33.62 -19.16
CA VAL A 224 30.37 -32.55 -20.16
C VAL A 224 29.12 -32.86 -20.99
N SER A 225 28.02 -32.14 -20.79
CA SER A 225 26.82 -32.31 -21.62
C SER A 225 26.65 -31.13 -22.56
N ALA A 226 26.97 -31.34 -23.84
CA ALA A 226 26.50 -30.48 -24.92
C ALA A 226 24.99 -30.69 -25.07
N LEU A 227 24.18 -29.69 -24.71
CA LEU A 227 22.74 -29.70 -24.98
C LEU A 227 22.49 -28.91 -26.26
N THR A 228 22.79 -29.53 -27.39
CA THR A 228 22.00 -29.56 -28.64
C THR A 228 22.75 -30.34 -29.72
N THR A 229 21.99 -30.91 -30.64
CA THR A 229 22.33 -32.00 -31.55
C THR A 229 23.17 -31.64 -32.78
N ASN A 230 23.99 -30.58 -32.82
CA ASN A 230 24.71 -30.24 -34.08
C ASN A 230 26.03 -29.41 -34.01
N ILE A 231 26.83 -29.42 -32.93
CA ILE A 231 28.17 -28.78 -32.96
C ILE A 231 29.21 -29.67 -32.27
N ALA A 232 30.27 -30.03 -33.01
CA ALA A 232 31.44 -30.72 -32.49
C ALA A 232 32.44 -29.71 -31.93
N VAL A 233 32.60 -29.64 -30.61
CA VAL A 233 33.77 -29.00 -29.99
C VAL A 233 34.90 -30.01 -30.04
N GLU A 234 35.92 -29.75 -30.86
CA GLU A 234 36.95 -30.75 -31.16
C GLU A 234 38.04 -30.84 -30.06
N GLN A 235 38.32 -29.76 -29.32
CA GLN A 235 39.30 -29.81 -28.21
C GLN A 235 39.14 -28.67 -27.17
N VAL A 236 39.17 -29.03 -25.88
CA VAL A 236 39.42 -28.10 -24.75
C VAL A 236 40.81 -28.40 -24.20
N VAL A 237 41.74 -27.43 -24.26
CA VAL A 237 43.13 -27.61 -23.82
C VAL A 237 43.40 -26.76 -22.57
N VAL A 238 43.61 -27.40 -21.42
CA VAL A 238 44.01 -26.78 -20.15
C VAL A 238 45.50 -27.08 -19.93
N THR A 239 46.35 -26.06 -19.92
CA THR A 239 47.82 -26.25 -20.00
C THR A 239 48.58 -26.20 -18.68
N SER A 240 47.92 -26.19 -17.50
CA SER A 240 48.62 -26.28 -16.19
C SER A 240 47.94 -27.26 -15.21
N GLN A 241 48.73 -27.95 -14.38
CA GLN A 241 48.23 -28.97 -13.44
C GLN A 241 47.32 -28.37 -12.37
N VAL A 242 46.12 -28.94 -12.26
CA VAL A 242 44.99 -28.48 -11.44
C VAL A 242 44.86 -29.37 -10.20
N TYR A 243 44.89 -28.80 -8.99
CA TYR A 243 44.37 -29.44 -7.78
C TYR A 243 43.35 -28.51 -7.11
N GLY A 244 42.13 -29.01 -6.89
CA GLY A 244 41.13 -28.35 -6.03
C GLY A 244 40.31 -27.23 -6.69
N LEU A 245 39.64 -27.51 -7.81
CA LEU A 245 38.58 -26.66 -8.34
C LEU A 245 37.22 -27.29 -8.07
N THR A 246 36.32 -26.53 -7.42
CA THR A 246 34.95 -26.95 -7.13
C THR A 246 33.97 -25.77 -7.30
N ASN A 247 32.90 -25.99 -8.09
CA ASN A 247 31.91 -25.10 -8.74
C ASN A 247 32.37 -23.80 -9.40
N CYS A 248 32.72 -23.95 -10.67
CA CYS A 248 32.38 -22.98 -11.70
C CYS A 248 31.56 -23.71 -12.77
N THR A 249 30.41 -23.16 -13.17
CA THR A 249 29.64 -23.67 -14.33
C THR A 249 29.89 -22.76 -15.52
N ILE A 250 30.43 -23.30 -16.60
CA ILE A 250 30.53 -22.64 -17.90
C ILE A 250 29.47 -23.27 -18.79
N VAL A 251 28.46 -22.50 -19.20
CA VAL A 251 27.36 -22.97 -20.04
C VAL A 251 27.57 -22.45 -21.47
N PHE A 252 27.61 -23.36 -22.45
CA PHE A 252 27.63 -23.06 -23.88
C PHE A 252 26.22 -23.14 -24.43
N GLN A 253 25.70 -22.07 -25.02
CA GLN A 253 24.34 -22.04 -25.57
C GLN A 253 24.37 -21.54 -27.02
N ALA A 254 23.88 -22.36 -27.95
CA ALA A 254 23.77 -21.98 -29.36
C ALA A 254 22.57 -21.06 -29.56
N ALA A 255 22.79 -19.86 -30.09
CA ALA A 255 21.70 -19.00 -30.54
C ALA A 255 21.39 -19.33 -32.01
N CYS A 256 20.36 -20.13 -32.23
CA CYS A 256 19.63 -20.12 -33.50
C CYS A 256 18.13 -20.02 -33.18
N THR A 257 17.51 -19.00 -33.76
CA THR A 257 16.08 -18.67 -33.80
C THR A 257 15.44 -18.10 -32.52
N ASN A 258 15.18 -16.80 -32.61
CA ASN A 258 14.16 -15.98 -31.96
C ASN A 258 14.05 -16.00 -30.42
N ALA A 259 14.63 -14.94 -29.83
CA ALA A 259 14.29 -14.28 -28.57
C ALA A 259 13.50 -15.09 -27.52
N VAL A 260 14.21 -15.58 -26.50
CA VAL A 260 13.60 -16.03 -25.24
C VAL A 260 13.95 -15.01 -24.16
N VAL A 261 12.94 -14.26 -23.72
CA VAL A 261 12.98 -13.37 -22.56
C VAL A 261 12.59 -14.19 -21.33
N LEU A 262 13.49 -14.36 -20.37
CA LEU A 262 13.17 -14.87 -19.03
C LEU A 262 13.03 -13.68 -18.09
N SER A 263 11.81 -13.49 -17.57
CA SER A 263 11.36 -12.38 -16.73
C SER A 263 11.84 -12.50 -15.28
N ASN A 264 12.67 -11.53 -14.84
CA ASN A 264 12.57 -10.81 -13.55
C ASN A 264 13.86 -10.00 -13.29
N THR A 265 14.07 -8.87 -13.97
CA THR A 265 14.94 -7.76 -13.54
C THR A 265 14.59 -6.49 -14.35
N VAL A 266 14.59 -5.32 -13.70
CA VAL A 266 14.21 -3.99 -14.23
C VAL A 266 15.00 -3.60 -15.48
N LEU A 267 14.28 -3.18 -16.54
CA LEU A 267 14.84 -2.61 -17.77
C LEU A 267 15.17 -1.12 -17.61
N ILE A 268 16.43 -0.73 -17.88
CA ILE A 268 16.82 0.61 -18.33
C ILE A 268 17.86 0.40 -19.45
N THR A 269 17.64 0.94 -20.64
CA THR A 269 18.49 0.78 -21.83
C THR A 269 19.17 2.09 -22.20
N GLU A 270 20.47 2.09 -22.47
CA GLU A 270 21.16 3.06 -23.32
C GLU A 270 22.09 2.30 -24.30
N GLU A 271 22.05 2.64 -25.59
CA GLU A 271 22.85 2.05 -26.68
C GLU A 271 24.09 2.91 -26.98
N GLU A 272 25.26 2.30 -27.18
CA GLU A 272 26.39 2.93 -27.91
C GLU A 272 26.79 2.04 -29.10
N SER A 273 26.88 2.63 -30.30
CA SER A 273 27.29 1.97 -31.55
C SER A 273 28.67 2.46 -31.99
N TYR A 274 29.56 1.56 -32.44
CA TYR A 274 30.91 1.92 -32.92
C TYR A 274 31.05 1.63 -34.43
N TRP A 275 31.44 2.64 -35.23
CA TRP A 275 31.63 2.55 -36.68
C TRP A 275 33.11 2.31 -37.04
N VAL A 276 33.38 1.44 -38.02
CA VAL A 276 34.74 1.21 -38.57
C VAL A 276 34.76 1.59 -40.06
N PRO A 277 35.50 2.63 -40.48
CA PRO A 277 35.54 3.04 -41.88
C PRO A 277 36.53 2.18 -42.70
N SER A 278 36.16 1.76 -43.91
CA SER A 278 37.10 1.21 -44.91
C SER A 278 37.59 2.32 -45.86
N SER A 279 38.85 2.24 -46.30
CA SER A 279 39.42 3.11 -47.34
C SER A 279 38.93 2.69 -48.74
N PRO A 280 38.83 3.61 -49.73
CA PRO A 280 38.19 3.33 -51.00
C PRO A 280 39.08 2.43 -51.87
N ARG A 281 38.61 1.24 -52.24
CA ARG A 281 39.19 0.43 -53.31
C ARG A 281 38.16 0.21 -54.42
N SER A 282 38.64 0.28 -55.66
CA SER A 282 37.85 0.18 -56.88
C SER A 282 37.28 -1.24 -57.12
N PRO A 283 36.12 -1.36 -57.78
CA PRO A 283 35.42 -2.64 -57.93
C PRO A 283 36.12 -3.50 -59.00
N GLY A 284 36.49 -4.73 -58.66
CA GLY A 284 36.87 -5.73 -59.68
C GLY A 284 37.92 -6.79 -59.33
N GLU A 285 38.60 -6.78 -58.18
CA GLU A 285 39.59 -7.81 -57.85
C GLU A 285 39.51 -8.25 -56.38
N CYS A 286 38.79 -9.34 -56.06
CA CYS A 286 39.06 -10.08 -54.82
C CYS A 286 40.30 -10.97 -55.10
N SER A 287 41.50 -10.56 -54.65
CA SER A 287 42.72 -11.39 -54.64
C SER A 287 42.81 -12.16 -53.30
N PRO A 288 43.29 -13.42 -53.25
CA PRO A 288 43.34 -14.19 -52.01
C PRO A 288 44.48 -13.67 -51.11
N VAL A 289 44.12 -13.11 -49.95
CA VAL A 289 45.03 -12.61 -48.89
C VAL A 289 44.91 -13.57 -47.68
N PRO A 290 45.99 -13.84 -46.92
CA PRO A 290 46.17 -15.11 -46.21
C PRO A 290 45.26 -15.29 -44.99
N SER A 291 45.23 -16.53 -44.53
CA SER A 291 44.49 -17.19 -43.44
C SER A 291 44.50 -16.54 -42.04
N ASP A 292 44.73 -15.24 -41.92
CA ASP A 292 44.80 -14.56 -40.62
C ASP A 292 43.46 -13.93 -40.25
N CYS A 293 42.95 -14.34 -39.09
CA CYS A 293 41.65 -13.91 -38.57
C CYS A 293 41.68 -12.42 -38.19
N LEU A 294 40.63 -11.66 -38.49
CA LEU A 294 40.50 -10.27 -38.02
C LEU A 294 40.47 -10.25 -36.49
N THR A 295 41.50 -9.72 -35.83
CA THR A 295 41.52 -9.63 -34.36
C THR A 295 40.79 -8.38 -33.88
N VAL A 296 39.72 -8.56 -33.10
CA VAL A 296 39.02 -7.47 -32.41
C VAL A 296 39.39 -7.51 -30.93
N VAL A 297 40.05 -6.46 -30.44
CA VAL A 297 40.47 -6.36 -29.03
C VAL A 297 39.46 -5.49 -28.30
N VAL A 298 38.66 -6.08 -27.43
CA VAL A 298 37.72 -5.35 -26.56
C VAL A 298 38.35 -5.18 -25.19
N ARG A 299 38.62 -3.93 -24.80
CA ARG A 299 39.09 -3.59 -23.45
C ARG A 299 37.94 -2.97 -22.66
N THR A 300 37.50 -3.64 -21.61
CA THR A 300 36.51 -3.08 -20.68
C THR A 300 37.22 -2.51 -19.46
N ASN A 301 37.19 -1.19 -19.27
CA ASN A 301 37.63 -0.53 -18.05
C ASN A 301 36.42 -0.26 -17.13
N LEU A 302 36.58 -0.47 -15.83
CA LEU A 302 35.55 -0.18 -14.82
C LEU A 302 35.71 1.24 -14.26
N VAL A 303 34.57 1.92 -14.10
CA VAL A 303 34.40 3.07 -13.19
C VAL A 303 33.52 2.57 -12.03
N ASN A 304 33.97 2.70 -10.78
CA ASN A 304 33.21 2.41 -9.55
C ASN A 304 32.77 0.94 -9.27
N GLY A 305 33.50 -0.07 -9.75
CA GLY A 305 33.44 -1.42 -9.16
C GLY A 305 32.20 -2.27 -9.46
N PHE A 306 31.33 -1.89 -10.40
CA PHE A 306 30.26 -2.76 -10.92
C PHE A 306 30.24 -2.72 -12.46
N LEU A 307 30.13 -3.87 -13.12
CA LEU A 307 29.99 -3.94 -14.58
C LEU A 307 28.50 -3.84 -14.95
N GLN A 308 28.08 -2.79 -15.65
CA GLN A 308 26.80 -2.77 -16.37
C GLN A 308 26.96 -3.48 -17.73
N ARG A 309 25.92 -4.23 -18.14
CA ARG A 309 25.88 -5.08 -19.34
C ARG A 309 26.38 -4.32 -20.58
N THR A 310 27.38 -4.87 -21.29
CA THR A 310 27.91 -4.29 -22.54
C THR A 310 27.41 -5.11 -23.75
N THR A 311 26.80 -4.45 -24.74
CA THR A 311 26.44 -5.05 -26.03
C THR A 311 27.32 -4.41 -27.09
N ASN A 312 28.09 -5.18 -27.85
CA ASN A 312 28.94 -4.65 -28.93
C ASN A 312 28.36 -5.04 -30.29
N THR A 313 28.13 -4.06 -31.17
CA THR A 313 27.67 -4.27 -32.55
C THR A 313 28.80 -3.89 -33.51
N VAL A 314 29.16 -4.79 -34.44
CA VAL A 314 30.17 -4.53 -35.48
C VAL A 314 29.46 -4.51 -36.84
N VAL A 315 29.59 -3.42 -37.60
CA VAL A 315 29.00 -3.26 -38.94
C VAL A 315 30.11 -2.94 -39.94
N ARG A 316 30.16 -3.63 -41.10
CA ARG A 316 30.98 -3.28 -42.28
C ARG A 316 30.06 -3.11 -43.50
N ASP A 317 30.38 -2.16 -44.37
CA ASP A 317 29.50 -1.57 -45.39
C ASP A 317 29.60 -2.19 -46.81
N ASP A 318 30.27 -3.34 -47.00
CA ASP A 318 30.53 -3.88 -48.36
C ASP A 318 29.81 -5.24 -48.60
N PRO A 319 28.82 -5.31 -49.53
CA PRO A 319 27.99 -6.51 -49.74
C PRO A 319 28.64 -7.62 -50.61
N ASP A 320 29.73 -7.34 -51.34
CA ASP A 320 30.13 -8.17 -52.50
C ASP A 320 31.44 -9.00 -52.38
N CYS A 321 32.20 -8.97 -51.27
CA CYS A 321 33.26 -9.98 -51.00
C CYS A 321 33.04 -10.62 -49.59
N TRP A 322 32.26 -11.71 -49.50
CA TRP A 322 32.02 -12.50 -48.28
C TRP A 322 32.35 -13.99 -48.47
N GLU A 323 33.55 -14.32 -48.97
CA GLU A 323 34.06 -15.70 -48.88
C GLU A 323 35.27 -15.76 -47.94
N ASP A 324 35.08 -16.51 -46.84
CA ASP A 324 36.07 -16.93 -45.83
C ASP A 324 36.91 -15.85 -45.11
N THR A 325 36.28 -15.09 -44.22
CA THR A 325 37.01 -14.29 -43.20
C THR A 325 36.69 -14.76 -41.79
N CYS A 326 37.70 -15.33 -41.09
CA CYS A 326 37.62 -15.67 -39.67
C CYS A 326 37.88 -14.43 -38.79
N VAL A 327 37.30 -14.37 -37.59
CA VAL A 327 37.46 -13.25 -36.63
C VAL A 327 37.91 -13.81 -35.28
N ASP A 328 39.00 -13.27 -34.72
CA ASP A 328 39.50 -13.61 -33.39
C ASP A 328 39.11 -12.50 -32.40
N LEU A 329 38.36 -12.83 -31.35
CA LEU A 329 37.97 -11.88 -30.31
C LEU A 329 38.86 -12.06 -29.08
N VAL A 330 39.72 -11.08 -28.80
CA VAL A 330 40.56 -11.08 -27.61
C VAL A 330 39.93 -10.16 -26.56
N VAL A 331 39.31 -10.75 -25.55
CA VAL A 331 38.74 -10.03 -24.41
C VAL A 331 39.75 -10.05 -23.27
N THR A 332 40.30 -8.88 -22.93
CA THR A 332 41.21 -8.75 -21.79
C THR A 332 40.45 -8.15 -20.61
N THR A 333 40.28 -8.92 -19.53
CA THR A 333 39.55 -8.48 -18.34
C THR A 333 40.49 -8.25 -17.16
N ASN A 334 40.35 -7.13 -16.46
CA ASN A 334 41.00 -6.86 -15.16
C ASN A 334 39.96 -6.90 -14.02
N VAL A 335 39.17 -7.96 -13.94
CA VAL A 335 38.03 -8.04 -12.99
C VAL A 335 38.41 -8.80 -11.73
N VAL A 336 38.13 -8.20 -10.58
CA VAL A 336 38.24 -8.79 -9.24
C VAL A 336 36.82 -8.90 -8.69
N SER A 337 36.20 -10.09 -8.82
CA SER A 337 34.88 -10.46 -8.28
C SER A 337 33.63 -9.92 -9.01
N LEU A 338 32.78 -10.82 -9.53
CA LEU A 338 31.42 -10.54 -10.04
C LEU A 338 30.49 -11.71 -9.69
N ARG A 339 29.17 -11.47 -9.59
CA ARG A 339 28.13 -12.51 -9.33
C ARG A 339 27.51 -13.15 -10.60
N THR A 340 27.56 -12.50 -11.76
CA THR A 340 27.19 -13.07 -13.09
C THR A 340 27.84 -12.23 -14.21
N VAL A 341 28.35 -12.85 -15.28
CA VAL A 341 28.82 -12.14 -16.49
C VAL A 341 28.20 -12.78 -17.73
N VAL A 342 27.59 -11.97 -18.59
CA VAL A 342 27.00 -12.40 -19.88
C VAL A 342 27.63 -11.59 -21.01
N PHE A 343 28.27 -12.27 -21.96
CA PHE A 343 28.76 -11.66 -23.20
C PHE A 343 27.82 -12.00 -24.35
N THR A 344 27.25 -11.00 -25.03
CA THR A 344 26.41 -11.19 -26.23
C THR A 344 26.90 -10.26 -27.34
N ASN A 345 27.27 -10.83 -28.49
CA ASN A 345 27.52 -10.09 -29.73
C ASN A 345 26.35 -10.32 -30.69
N THR A 346 25.85 -9.26 -31.32
CA THR A 346 24.81 -9.36 -32.35
C THR A 346 25.42 -8.99 -33.70
N PHE A 347 25.46 -9.92 -34.65
CA PHE A 347 25.84 -9.65 -36.03
C PHE A 347 24.57 -9.44 -36.86
N VAL A 348 24.46 -8.32 -37.58
CA VAL A 348 23.28 -8.00 -38.41
C VAL A 348 23.70 -8.05 -39.88
N PRO A 349 23.26 -9.06 -40.67
CA PRO A 349 23.53 -9.08 -42.11
C PRO A 349 22.52 -8.22 -42.88
N PRO A 350 22.90 -7.53 -43.98
CA PRO A 350 21.94 -6.91 -44.88
C PRO A 350 21.32 -7.97 -45.80
N ASN A 351 20.01 -8.19 -45.65
CA ASN A 351 19.07 -8.84 -46.59
C ASN A 351 19.66 -9.59 -47.80
N SER A 352 20.01 -10.87 -47.67
CA SER A 352 20.18 -11.80 -48.81
C SER A 352 19.97 -13.27 -48.37
N PRO A 353 19.34 -14.15 -49.20
CA PRO A 353 18.82 -15.44 -48.74
C PRO A 353 19.77 -16.65 -48.92
N CYS A 354 21.08 -16.44 -49.10
CA CYS A 354 22.05 -17.53 -49.18
C CYS A 354 23.28 -17.15 -48.35
N PHE A 355 23.57 -17.89 -47.26
CA PHE A 355 24.92 -18.38 -46.86
C PHE A 355 24.89 -19.07 -45.48
N THR A 356 25.72 -20.10 -45.37
CA THR A 356 26.00 -20.93 -44.20
C THR A 356 27.07 -20.27 -43.32
N THR A 357 26.77 -20.07 -42.03
CA THR A 357 27.70 -19.93 -40.87
C THR A 357 29.05 -19.23 -41.14
N ALA A 358 29.13 -17.93 -40.83
CA ALA A 358 30.40 -17.31 -40.46
C ALA A 358 30.79 -17.79 -39.04
N CYS A 359 31.83 -18.63 -38.93
CA CYS A 359 32.32 -19.16 -37.65
C CYS A 359 33.45 -18.29 -37.10
N MET A 360 33.40 -17.94 -35.80
CA MET A 360 34.60 -17.48 -35.09
C MET A 360 35.52 -18.67 -34.86
N THR A 361 36.84 -18.49 -34.93
CA THR A 361 37.80 -19.61 -34.85
C THR A 361 38.31 -19.83 -33.44
N ASN A 362 38.77 -18.79 -32.72
CA ASN A 362 39.36 -18.94 -31.38
C ASN A 362 38.84 -17.91 -30.36
N LEU A 363 38.64 -18.36 -29.12
CA LEU A 363 38.39 -17.48 -27.95
C LEU A 363 39.50 -17.69 -26.91
N VAL A 364 40.29 -16.64 -26.64
CA VAL A 364 41.39 -16.67 -25.66
C VAL A 364 41.04 -15.80 -24.46
N LEU A 365 40.87 -16.42 -23.29
CA LEU A 365 40.61 -15.74 -22.02
C LEU A 365 41.87 -15.78 -21.14
N THR A 366 42.43 -14.62 -20.84
CA THR A 366 43.67 -14.50 -20.03
C THR A 366 43.44 -13.74 -18.73
N ASN A 367 43.95 -14.28 -17.62
CA ASN A 367 43.88 -13.73 -16.25
C ASN A 367 42.46 -13.62 -15.65
N LEU A 368 41.67 -14.68 -15.78
CA LEU A 368 40.31 -14.74 -15.25
C LEU A 368 40.30 -15.12 -13.75
N VAL A 369 39.73 -14.26 -12.89
CA VAL A 369 39.50 -14.54 -11.46
C VAL A 369 37.99 -14.63 -11.22
N VAL A 370 37.47 -15.84 -11.00
CA VAL A 370 36.02 -16.08 -10.81
C VAL A 370 35.74 -16.35 -9.33
N SER A 371 34.80 -15.60 -8.76
CA SER A 371 34.29 -15.80 -7.41
C SER A 371 32.78 -15.69 -7.42
N ASN A 372 32.07 -16.80 -7.25
CA ASN A 372 30.61 -16.83 -7.07
C ASN A 372 29.79 -16.35 -8.31
N ALA A 373 30.18 -16.75 -9.53
CA ALA A 373 29.45 -16.43 -10.78
C ALA A 373 29.22 -17.60 -11.74
N THR A 374 28.13 -17.51 -12.50
CA THR A 374 27.92 -18.28 -13.75
C THR A 374 28.43 -17.43 -14.92
N VAL A 375 29.24 -18.00 -15.80
CA VAL A 375 29.72 -17.33 -17.02
C VAL A 375 29.00 -17.94 -18.22
N PHE A 376 28.21 -17.13 -18.92
CA PHE A 376 27.53 -17.53 -20.17
C PHE A 376 28.35 -17.07 -21.37
N LEU A 377 28.75 -18.02 -22.23
CA LEU A 377 29.50 -17.77 -23.46
C LEU A 377 28.67 -18.29 -24.65
N GLY A 378 28.04 -17.39 -25.40
CA GLY A 378 27.24 -17.73 -26.59
C GLY A 378 28.06 -17.55 -27.86
N PHE A 379 28.86 -18.53 -28.25
CA PHE A 379 29.71 -18.46 -29.45
C PHE A 379 29.77 -19.80 -30.20
N GLN A 380 30.06 -19.75 -31.50
CA GLN A 380 30.58 -20.90 -32.26
C GLN A 380 32.10 -20.69 -32.40
N THR A 381 32.92 -21.41 -31.63
CA THR A 381 34.40 -21.39 -31.75
C THR A 381 34.97 -22.80 -31.71
N ASN A 382 36.07 -23.05 -32.43
CA ASN A 382 36.67 -24.39 -32.53
C ASN A 382 37.61 -24.73 -31.35
N VAL A 383 38.23 -23.74 -30.70
CA VAL A 383 39.15 -23.96 -29.55
C VAL A 383 38.96 -22.89 -28.46
N ILE A 384 38.98 -23.31 -27.18
CA ILE A 384 38.98 -22.44 -25.99
C ILE A 384 40.23 -22.73 -25.15
N GLN A 385 41.01 -21.68 -24.83
CA GLN A 385 42.25 -21.78 -24.06
C GLN A 385 42.21 -20.84 -22.83
N VAL A 386 42.40 -21.39 -21.62
CA VAL A 386 42.37 -20.66 -20.33
C VAL A 386 43.72 -20.77 -19.63
N THR A 387 44.32 -19.66 -19.20
CA THR A 387 45.63 -19.61 -18.53
C THR A 387 45.61 -18.67 -17.30
N ASN A 388 46.39 -19.05 -16.26
CA ASN A 388 46.57 -18.39 -14.93
C ASN A 388 45.39 -18.44 -13.92
N ILE A 389 45.23 -19.58 -13.21
CA ILE A 389 44.29 -19.75 -12.07
C ILE A 389 45.07 -19.70 -10.75
N THR A 390 44.71 -18.80 -9.82
CA THR A 390 45.30 -18.71 -8.48
C THR A 390 44.46 -19.46 -7.46
N VAL A 391 45.00 -20.51 -6.83
CA VAL A 391 44.32 -21.31 -5.80
C VAL A 391 44.69 -20.78 -4.42
N GLY A 392 43.70 -20.37 -3.62
CA GLY A 392 43.95 -19.87 -2.27
C GLY A 392 44.41 -20.99 -1.32
N VAL A 393 45.40 -20.70 -0.47
CA VAL A 393 45.90 -21.60 0.60
C VAL A 393 45.46 -21.10 1.97
N ASN A 394 45.32 -21.97 2.98
CA ASN A 394 44.94 -21.52 4.32
C ASN A 394 45.99 -20.66 4.99
N ALA A 395 47.24 -21.13 4.95
CA ALA A 395 48.29 -20.59 5.79
C ALA A 395 49.57 -20.32 5.01
N TYR A 396 50.31 -19.30 5.45
CA TYR A 396 51.64 -19.00 4.95
C TYR A 396 52.58 -18.65 6.10
N GLY A 397 53.81 -19.15 6.08
CA GLY A 397 54.82 -18.94 7.12
C GLY A 397 54.98 -20.13 8.07
N THR A 398 55.82 -19.97 9.09
CA THR A 398 56.10 -21.02 10.07
C THR A 398 55.12 -20.97 11.24
N PHE A 399 54.54 -22.11 11.60
CA PHE A 399 53.60 -22.22 12.71
C PHE A 399 54.13 -23.18 13.78
N ILE A 400 53.90 -22.84 15.03
CA ILE A 400 54.13 -23.73 16.17
C ILE A 400 52.84 -24.52 16.37
N ASP A 401 52.91 -25.80 16.04
CA ASP A 401 51.80 -26.73 16.23
C ASP A 401 51.70 -27.12 17.71
N GLY A 402 50.89 -26.39 18.47
CA GLY A 402 50.58 -26.69 19.86
C GLY A 402 49.78 -28.00 20.03
N GLY A 403 49.26 -28.56 18.95
CA GLY A 403 48.54 -29.83 18.90
C GLY A 403 47.03 -29.69 18.69
N TYR A 404 46.44 -30.79 18.20
CA TYR A 404 45.01 -30.95 17.94
C TYR A 404 44.40 -29.89 17.01
N ASN A 405 45.21 -29.29 16.14
CA ASN A 405 44.75 -28.37 15.12
C ASN A 405 44.24 -29.13 13.89
N LEU A 406 43.22 -28.60 13.22
CA LEU A 406 42.73 -29.18 11.97
C LEU A 406 42.79 -28.14 10.84
N SER A 407 43.36 -28.55 9.71
CA SER A 407 43.39 -27.77 8.48
C SER A 407 42.74 -28.54 7.33
N SER A 408 41.99 -27.80 6.52
CA SER A 408 41.40 -28.28 5.27
C SER A 408 42.41 -28.48 4.13
N ASP A 409 43.61 -27.93 4.25
CA ASP A 409 44.72 -28.14 3.33
C ASP A 409 46.00 -28.54 4.08
N ALA A 410 47.13 -28.61 3.37
CA ALA A 410 48.42 -28.96 3.95
C ALA A 410 49.30 -27.76 4.36
N THR A 411 48.86 -26.54 4.09
CA THR A 411 49.76 -25.37 4.13
C THR A 411 50.25 -24.96 5.53
N PRO A 412 49.49 -25.16 6.63
CA PRO A 412 50.02 -24.94 7.98
C PRO A 412 51.10 -25.95 8.38
N SER A 413 51.24 -27.05 7.62
CA SER A 413 52.21 -28.13 7.87
C SER A 413 52.15 -28.71 9.29
N PHE A 414 50.95 -28.89 9.83
CA PHE A 414 50.80 -29.46 11.17
C PHE A 414 51.34 -30.89 11.27
N SER A 415 51.85 -31.26 12.44
CA SER A 415 52.45 -32.58 12.66
C SER A 415 51.43 -33.55 13.25
N ALA A 416 51.31 -34.72 12.64
CA ALA A 416 50.52 -35.82 13.19
C ALA A 416 51.03 -36.28 14.57
N THR A 417 52.31 -36.03 14.91
CA THR A 417 52.89 -36.35 16.23
C THR A 417 52.24 -35.56 17.36
N ASN A 418 51.65 -34.40 17.06
CA ASN A 418 50.95 -33.56 18.03
C ASN A 418 49.42 -33.74 17.93
N THR A 419 48.96 -34.83 17.30
CA THR A 419 47.54 -35.17 17.06
C THR A 419 46.80 -34.17 16.15
N SER A 420 47.52 -33.23 15.54
CA SER A 420 46.98 -32.32 14.54
C SER A 420 46.84 -33.02 13.18
N ARG A 421 45.90 -32.56 12.34
CA ARG A 421 45.62 -33.15 11.02
C ARG A 421 45.51 -32.07 9.94
N ASN A 422 45.99 -32.40 8.76
CA ASN A 422 45.92 -31.58 7.55
C ASN A 422 45.08 -32.29 6.49
N LYS A 423 44.64 -31.55 5.47
CA LYS A 423 43.83 -32.08 4.35
C LYS A 423 42.55 -32.79 4.82
N VAL A 424 41.91 -32.22 5.83
CA VAL A 424 40.68 -32.78 6.42
C VAL A 424 39.49 -31.93 6.00
N ASP A 425 38.45 -32.53 5.43
CA ASP A 425 37.18 -31.81 5.25
C ASP A 425 36.59 -31.48 6.62
N LEU A 426 36.62 -30.19 6.99
CA LEU A 426 36.27 -29.76 8.34
C LEU A 426 34.76 -29.67 8.58
N GLN A 427 33.95 -29.69 7.52
CA GLN A 427 32.49 -29.70 7.60
C GLN A 427 31.93 -28.64 8.57
N VAL A 428 32.38 -27.40 8.38
CA VAL A 428 31.89 -26.22 9.12
C VAL A 428 30.61 -25.70 8.45
N GLY A 429 29.65 -25.23 9.24
CA GLY A 429 28.39 -24.69 8.76
C GLY A 429 28.44 -23.18 8.47
N SER A 430 27.32 -22.50 8.70
CA SER A 430 27.14 -21.10 8.30
C SER A 430 27.73 -20.13 9.33
N PHE A 431 28.15 -18.93 8.90
CA PHE A 431 28.56 -17.89 9.84
C PHE A 431 27.33 -17.12 10.33
N GLY A 432 27.05 -17.17 11.64
CA GLY A 432 25.82 -16.60 12.19
C GLY A 432 25.75 -16.61 13.72
N HIS A 433 24.63 -16.12 14.26
CA HIS A 433 24.36 -16.12 15.69
C HIS A 433 23.80 -17.48 16.14
N HIS A 434 24.65 -18.34 16.69
CA HIS A 434 24.25 -19.68 17.18
C HIS A 434 23.98 -19.72 18.69
N GLY A 435 23.38 -18.66 19.24
CA GLY A 435 22.99 -18.56 20.65
C GLY A 435 24.03 -17.95 21.61
N GLY A 436 25.13 -17.40 21.09
CA GLY A 436 26.18 -16.72 21.88
C GLY A 436 26.21 -15.20 21.74
N PRO A 437 27.08 -14.49 22.49
CA PRO A 437 27.17 -13.03 22.45
C PRO A 437 27.78 -12.49 21.15
N THR A 438 28.45 -13.33 20.36
CA THR A 438 29.07 -12.99 19.08
C THR A 438 28.82 -14.11 18.05
N PRO A 439 28.83 -13.81 16.73
CA PRO A 439 28.69 -14.82 15.69
C PRO A 439 29.80 -15.89 15.70
N THR A 440 29.43 -17.12 15.39
CA THR A 440 30.33 -18.29 15.27
C THR A 440 30.09 -19.01 13.94
N LEU A 441 30.92 -20.02 13.65
CA LEU A 441 30.62 -21.08 12.68
C LEU A 441 30.22 -22.33 13.46
N ASP A 442 29.06 -22.90 13.15
CA ASP A 442 28.65 -24.19 13.71
C ASP A 442 29.40 -25.35 13.05
N LEU A 443 29.36 -26.54 13.68
CA LEU A 443 29.94 -27.77 13.14
C LEU A 443 28.82 -28.67 12.62
N GLN A 444 28.99 -29.21 11.41
CA GLN A 444 28.05 -30.21 10.88
C GLN A 444 28.16 -31.53 11.67
N PRO A 445 27.11 -32.37 11.71
CA PRO A 445 27.01 -33.52 12.62
C PRO A 445 28.14 -34.55 12.50
N THR A 446 28.79 -34.64 11.33
CA THR A 446 29.89 -35.58 11.04
C THR A 446 31.26 -34.92 11.04
N SER A 447 31.35 -33.67 11.50
CA SER A 447 32.59 -32.90 11.44
C SER A 447 33.72 -33.59 12.20
N PRO A 448 34.91 -33.71 11.60
CA PRO A 448 36.07 -34.28 12.27
C PRO A 448 36.63 -33.39 13.39
N ALA A 449 36.08 -32.20 13.60
CA ALA A 449 36.38 -31.31 14.72
C ALA A 449 35.67 -31.72 16.01
N ILE A 450 34.61 -32.53 15.91
CA ILE A 450 33.83 -33.00 17.06
C ILE A 450 34.66 -33.98 17.89
N ASP A 451 34.68 -33.80 19.22
CA ASP A 451 35.37 -34.63 20.20
C ASP A 451 36.89 -34.79 19.95
N ALA A 452 37.48 -33.84 19.20
CA ALA A 452 38.83 -33.98 18.67
C ALA A 452 39.86 -33.04 19.30
N ALA A 453 39.48 -32.19 20.25
CA ALA A 453 40.43 -31.26 20.89
C ALA A 453 41.22 -31.90 22.04
N ASN A 454 42.26 -31.21 22.48
CA ASN A 454 43.04 -31.60 23.65
C ASN A 454 42.20 -31.47 24.94
N PRO A 455 41.95 -32.57 25.68
CA PRO A 455 41.19 -32.53 26.93
C PRO A 455 41.79 -31.59 27.99
N ALA A 456 43.13 -31.45 28.00
CA ALA A 456 43.84 -30.63 28.98
C ALA A 456 43.64 -29.11 28.75
N TRP A 457 43.19 -28.71 27.57
CA TRP A 457 42.98 -27.31 27.18
C TRP A 457 41.52 -27.01 26.79
N CYS A 458 40.60 -27.87 27.23
CA CYS A 458 39.18 -27.58 27.17
C CYS A 458 38.86 -26.48 28.19
N LEU A 459 38.61 -25.28 27.67
CA LEU A 459 38.15 -24.17 28.49
C LEU A 459 36.74 -24.44 29.00
N PRO A 460 36.31 -23.80 30.10
CA PRO A 460 35.00 -24.04 30.69
C PRO A 460 33.85 -23.86 29.70
N THR A 461 33.99 -22.93 28.74
CA THR A 461 32.99 -22.61 27.74
C THR A 461 33.60 -22.34 26.36
N ASP A 462 32.79 -22.48 25.31
CA ASP A 462 33.08 -22.05 23.94
C ASP A 462 32.82 -20.54 23.75
N GLN A 463 32.92 -20.02 22.53
CA GLN A 463 32.69 -18.59 22.22
C GLN A 463 31.29 -18.11 22.62
N ARG A 464 30.30 -19.02 22.67
CA ARG A 464 28.92 -18.71 23.01
C ARG A 464 28.66 -18.69 24.51
N GLY A 465 29.62 -19.16 25.31
CA GLY A 465 29.39 -19.44 26.72
C GLY A 465 28.84 -20.85 26.97
N VAL A 466 28.81 -21.71 25.95
CA VAL A 466 28.35 -23.11 26.06
C VAL A 466 29.47 -23.96 26.68
N PRO A 467 29.22 -24.72 27.78
CA PRO A 467 30.17 -25.70 28.30
C PRO A 467 30.82 -26.57 27.22
N ARG A 468 32.13 -26.81 27.32
CA ARG A 468 32.88 -27.57 26.29
C ARG A 468 32.95 -29.09 26.52
N LEU A 469 32.23 -29.66 27.47
CA LEU A 469 32.31 -31.09 27.76
C LEU A 469 30.95 -31.73 27.55
N TYR A 470 30.63 -32.03 26.28
CA TYR A 470 29.39 -32.73 25.89
C TYR A 470 29.64 -34.16 25.36
N GLY A 471 30.81 -34.41 24.76
CA GLY A 471 31.23 -35.73 24.28
C GLY A 471 32.36 -36.36 25.11
N ALA A 472 33.22 -37.16 24.48
CA ALA A 472 34.39 -37.75 25.13
C ALA A 472 35.51 -36.72 25.38
N ARG A 473 35.54 -35.63 24.60
CA ARG A 473 36.48 -34.49 24.69
C ARG A 473 35.72 -33.21 24.32
N CYS A 474 36.40 -32.06 24.32
CA CYS A 474 35.84 -30.87 23.69
C CYS A 474 36.10 -30.87 22.18
N ASP A 475 35.42 -29.98 21.48
CA ASP A 475 35.58 -29.79 20.04
C ASP A 475 36.71 -28.82 19.71
N VAL A 476 37.31 -29.03 18.54
CA VAL A 476 38.36 -28.17 17.98
C VAL A 476 37.71 -26.90 17.44
N GLY A 477 38.29 -25.74 17.72
CA GLY A 477 37.81 -24.43 17.25
C GLY A 477 36.97 -23.66 18.28
N ALA A 478 36.35 -22.57 17.83
CA ALA A 478 35.64 -21.62 18.69
C ALA A 478 34.25 -22.06 19.13
N PHE A 479 33.72 -23.11 18.50
CA PHE A 479 32.39 -23.64 18.72
C PHE A 479 32.48 -25.05 19.29
N GLU A 480 31.66 -25.33 20.30
CA GLU A 480 31.40 -26.68 20.78
C GLU A 480 30.07 -27.16 20.18
N LEU A 481 30.07 -28.16 19.32
CA LEU A 481 28.85 -28.89 19.03
C LEU A 481 28.41 -29.58 20.30
N ALA A 482 27.46 -28.96 20.99
CA ALA A 482 26.66 -29.65 21.98
C ALA A 482 25.93 -30.78 21.24
N ALA A 483 26.54 -31.96 21.18
CA ALA A 483 25.88 -33.17 20.77
C ALA A 483 24.84 -33.46 21.86
N PHE A 484 23.60 -33.12 21.56
CA PHE A 484 22.51 -33.50 22.42
C PHE A 484 22.34 -35.01 22.27
N ARG A 485 22.23 -35.66 23.42
CA ARG A 485 22.08 -37.11 23.47
C ARG A 485 20.59 -37.39 23.49
N ILE A 486 20.12 -38.16 22.52
CA ILE A 486 18.85 -38.85 22.63
C ILE A 486 19.18 -40.27 23.03
N SER A 487 18.91 -40.62 24.28
CA SER A 487 19.12 -41.96 24.79
C SER A 487 17.83 -42.52 25.36
N GLY A 488 17.74 -43.84 25.30
CA GLY A 488 16.61 -44.57 25.84
C GLY A 488 16.92 -46.05 25.83
N ARG A 489 15.96 -46.81 26.31
CA ARG A 489 16.00 -48.25 26.35
C ARG A 489 14.80 -48.81 25.61
N VAL A 490 15.04 -49.81 24.79
CA VAL A 490 13.98 -50.61 24.20
C VAL A 490 13.84 -51.89 25.01
N THR A 491 12.65 -52.13 25.55
CA THR A 491 12.36 -53.31 26.37
C THR A 491 11.09 -53.99 25.91
N ASP A 492 10.88 -55.24 26.30
CA ASP A 492 9.58 -55.93 26.18
C ASP A 492 8.68 -55.72 27.40
N GLY A 493 9.02 -54.75 28.26
CA GLY A 493 8.38 -54.50 29.56
C GLY A 493 9.06 -55.21 30.73
N GLN A 494 9.98 -56.16 30.51
CA GLN A 494 10.77 -56.79 31.57
C GLN A 494 12.27 -56.90 31.26
N THR A 495 12.63 -57.16 30.01
CA THR A 495 14.01 -57.34 29.55
C THR A 495 14.35 -56.43 28.35
N GLY A 496 15.64 -56.18 28.14
CA GLY A 496 16.11 -55.34 27.03
C GLY A 496 15.99 -56.06 25.69
N LEU A 497 15.42 -55.39 24.69
CA LEU A 497 15.31 -55.91 23.33
C LEU A 497 16.53 -55.49 22.52
N ALA A 498 17.38 -56.46 22.18
CA ALA A 498 18.58 -56.27 21.36
C ALA A 498 18.25 -56.30 19.86
N GLY A 499 19.00 -55.54 19.07
CA GLY A 499 18.86 -55.56 17.60
C GLY A 499 17.66 -54.77 17.06
N VAL A 500 17.01 -53.95 17.90
CA VAL A 500 15.97 -53.01 17.46
C VAL A 500 16.66 -51.79 16.87
N THR A 501 16.25 -51.40 15.66
CA THR A 501 16.75 -50.19 15.00
C THR A 501 15.98 -48.99 15.52
N ILE A 502 16.69 -48.00 16.05
CA ILE A 502 16.15 -46.68 16.39
C ILE A 502 16.54 -45.69 15.31
N ARG A 503 15.57 -44.90 14.85
CA ARG A 503 15.75 -43.86 13.84
C ARG A 503 15.29 -42.52 14.40
N ALA A 504 16.10 -41.48 14.29
CA ALA A 504 15.70 -40.08 14.52
C ALA A 504 15.74 -39.28 13.21
N GLU A 505 14.68 -38.55 12.92
CA GLU A 505 14.54 -37.76 11.69
C GLU A 505 14.07 -36.33 11.99
N THR A 506 14.66 -35.33 11.30
CA THR A 506 14.24 -33.92 11.42
C THR A 506 13.02 -33.60 10.55
N ASP A 507 12.07 -32.82 11.05
CA ASP A 507 10.83 -32.47 10.35
C ASP A 507 11.00 -31.32 9.31
N ASN A 508 11.97 -31.39 8.40
CA ASN A 508 12.27 -30.36 7.39
C ASN A 508 12.24 -30.90 5.94
N ASP A 509 12.09 -30.02 4.94
CA ASP A 509 12.03 -30.34 3.48
C ASP A 509 13.22 -31.16 2.93
N GLN A 510 14.32 -31.26 3.69
CA GLN A 510 15.43 -32.21 3.48
C GLN A 510 15.76 -32.86 4.84
N PRO A 511 15.15 -34.02 5.17
CA PRO A 511 15.25 -34.58 6.51
C PRO A 511 16.62 -35.23 6.77
N SER A 512 17.30 -34.80 7.83
CA SER A 512 18.50 -35.47 8.35
C SER A 512 18.10 -36.71 9.15
N ARG A 513 18.79 -37.84 8.94
CA ARG A 513 18.46 -39.14 9.56
C ARG A 513 19.63 -39.69 10.36
N PHE A 514 19.35 -40.11 11.59
CA PHE A 514 20.32 -40.71 12.50
C PHE A 514 19.80 -42.07 12.95
N TYR A 515 20.70 -43.06 13.08
CA TYR A 515 20.35 -44.44 13.43
C TYR A 515 21.18 -44.95 14.60
N ALA A 516 20.56 -45.77 15.44
CA ALA A 516 21.22 -46.56 16.47
C ALA A 516 20.60 -47.96 16.50
N VAL A 517 21.35 -48.96 16.95
CA VAL A 517 20.83 -50.30 17.22
C VAL A 517 20.97 -50.56 18.71
N THR A 518 19.92 -51.11 19.31
CA THR A 518 19.92 -51.38 20.75
C THR A 518 20.95 -52.45 21.14
N SER A 519 21.59 -52.24 22.27
CA SER A 519 22.52 -53.20 22.87
C SER A 519 21.81 -54.47 23.36
N HIS A 520 22.57 -55.45 23.86
CA HIS A 520 22.00 -56.64 24.52
C HIS A 520 21.15 -56.32 25.75
N SER A 521 21.41 -55.18 26.40
CA SER A 521 20.60 -54.68 27.52
C SER A 521 19.42 -53.82 27.05
N GLY A 522 19.23 -53.61 25.74
CA GLY A 522 18.16 -52.80 25.15
C GLY A 522 18.48 -51.31 25.04
N ASP A 523 19.64 -50.85 25.51
CA ASP A 523 19.98 -49.43 25.55
C ASP A 523 20.41 -48.92 24.17
N TYR A 524 20.02 -47.69 23.83
CA TYR A 524 20.48 -47.00 22.64
C TYR A 524 20.90 -45.55 22.96
N LEU A 525 21.81 -45.02 22.15
CA LEU A 525 22.29 -43.65 22.21
C LEU A 525 22.41 -43.10 20.80
N LEU A 526 21.71 -42.00 20.54
CA LEU A 526 21.79 -41.20 19.32
C LEU A 526 22.45 -39.85 19.67
N LEU A 527 23.44 -39.47 18.87
CA LEU A 527 24.08 -38.15 18.95
C LEU A 527 23.45 -37.27 17.88
N VAL A 528 22.81 -36.18 18.29
CA VAL A 528 22.08 -35.29 17.38
C VAL A 528 22.40 -33.81 17.66
N PRO A 529 22.45 -32.95 16.63
CA PRO A 529 22.46 -31.49 16.81
C PRO A 529 21.22 -30.97 17.53
N PRO A 530 21.23 -29.74 18.06
CA PRO A 530 20.00 -29.11 18.55
C PRO A 530 18.94 -29.06 17.45
N GLY A 531 17.69 -29.36 17.81
CA GLY A 531 16.61 -29.52 16.87
C GLY A 531 15.47 -30.37 17.43
N THR A 532 14.41 -30.46 16.64
CA THR A 532 13.26 -31.32 16.92
C THR A 532 13.36 -32.56 16.04
N TYR A 533 13.26 -33.74 16.66
CA TYR A 533 13.40 -35.02 15.99
C TYR A 533 12.19 -35.90 16.22
N THR A 534 11.70 -36.54 15.17
CA THR A 534 10.80 -37.69 15.28
C THR A 534 11.65 -38.96 15.42
N VAL A 535 11.66 -39.56 16.61
CA VAL A 535 12.41 -40.76 16.97
C VAL A 535 11.50 -41.98 16.94
N SER A 536 11.84 -43.05 16.24
CA SER A 536 11.02 -44.26 16.11
C SER A 536 11.86 -45.53 16.29
N ALA A 537 11.21 -46.61 16.70
CA ALA A 537 11.81 -47.94 16.85
C ALA A 537 11.21 -48.91 15.83
N GLU A 538 12.05 -49.74 15.20
CA GLU A 538 11.63 -50.67 14.16
C GLU A 538 12.27 -52.05 14.33
N HIS A 539 11.45 -53.09 14.21
CA HIS A 539 11.85 -54.50 14.23
C HIS A 539 10.70 -55.39 13.72
N SER A 540 10.99 -56.41 12.91
CA SER A 540 9.97 -57.23 12.21
C SER A 540 9.03 -58.06 13.08
N ARG A 541 9.37 -58.25 14.37
CA ARG A 541 8.62 -59.08 15.34
C ARG A 541 7.96 -58.27 16.47
N TYR A 542 8.16 -56.96 16.47
CA TYR A 542 7.68 -56.09 17.53
C TYR A 542 7.01 -54.87 16.93
N THR A 543 5.95 -54.42 17.56
CA THR A 543 5.44 -53.05 17.41
C THR A 543 5.80 -52.29 18.65
N PHE A 544 6.19 -51.04 18.48
CA PHE A 544 6.72 -50.24 19.56
C PHE A 544 5.67 -49.24 20.04
N ASN A 545 5.49 -49.13 21.35
CA ASN A 545 4.72 -48.05 21.95
C ASN A 545 5.66 -47.18 22.80
N PRO A 546 5.66 -45.86 22.60
CA PRO A 546 5.01 -45.15 21.48
C PRO A 546 5.64 -45.51 20.13
N ALA A 547 4.88 -45.43 19.02
CA ALA A 547 5.39 -45.78 17.69
C ALA A 547 6.51 -44.83 17.23
N SER A 548 6.41 -43.57 17.66
CA SER A 548 7.46 -42.57 17.58
C SER A 548 7.36 -41.59 18.74
N ARG A 549 8.43 -40.84 19.01
CA ARG A 549 8.52 -39.78 20.00
C ARG A 549 9.07 -38.53 19.33
N THR A 550 8.43 -37.40 19.55
CA THR A 550 9.04 -36.11 19.22
C THR A 550 9.98 -35.73 20.36
N VAL A 551 11.27 -35.58 20.05
CA VAL A 551 12.31 -35.22 21.01
C VAL A 551 12.90 -33.90 20.60
N VAL A 552 12.79 -32.93 21.50
CA VAL A 552 13.27 -31.56 21.32
C VAL A 552 14.55 -31.41 22.14
N VAL A 553 15.63 -31.01 21.48
CA VAL A 553 16.92 -30.76 22.10
C VAL A 553 17.34 -29.33 21.81
N GLU A 554 17.11 -28.42 22.77
CA GLU A 554 17.17 -26.96 22.53
C GLU A 554 18.15 -26.18 23.41
N THR A 555 18.54 -26.66 24.61
CA THR A 555 19.47 -25.95 25.51
C THR A 555 20.34 -26.86 26.39
N LEU A 556 21.51 -26.34 26.78
CA LEU A 556 22.52 -26.99 27.63
C LEU A 556 21.92 -27.73 28.84
N GLY A 557 22.12 -29.05 28.92
CA GLY A 557 21.65 -29.90 30.02
C GLY A 557 20.36 -30.68 29.74
N HIS A 558 19.64 -30.38 28.66
CA HIS A 558 18.54 -31.23 28.16
C HIS A 558 19.10 -32.31 27.22
N HIS A 559 19.68 -33.36 27.82
CA HIS A 559 19.80 -34.63 27.11
C HIS A 559 18.40 -35.26 27.09
N GLY A 560 17.89 -35.61 25.91
CA GLY A 560 16.67 -36.40 25.80
C GLY A 560 16.95 -37.83 26.28
N SER A 561 17.08 -38.03 27.58
CA SER A 561 17.20 -39.35 28.21
C SER A 561 15.83 -39.90 28.57
N GLY A 562 15.70 -41.23 28.60
CA GLY A 562 14.42 -41.89 28.89
C GLY A 562 13.44 -41.90 27.72
N ASN A 563 13.95 -41.81 26.48
CA ASN A 563 13.15 -41.99 25.27
C ASN A 563 12.87 -43.47 25.01
N ASP A 564 12.28 -44.12 26.00
CA ASP A 564 12.16 -45.56 26.00
C ASP A 564 11.04 -46.00 25.07
N PHE A 565 11.27 -47.11 24.37
CA PHE A 565 10.27 -47.79 23.57
C PHE A 565 9.96 -49.13 24.22
N THR A 566 8.69 -49.44 24.40
CA THR A 566 8.31 -50.81 24.77
C THR A 566 7.94 -51.54 23.49
N GLY A 567 8.75 -52.52 23.12
CA GLY A 567 8.50 -53.42 22.02
C GLY A 567 7.56 -54.52 22.46
N PHE A 568 6.37 -54.53 21.89
CA PHE A 568 5.37 -55.54 22.13
C PHE A 568 5.45 -56.57 21.02
N THR A 569 5.64 -57.83 21.39
CA THR A 569 5.58 -58.94 20.44
C THR A 569 4.26 -58.86 19.68
N THR A 570 4.29 -58.92 18.37
CA THR A 570 3.08 -58.84 17.57
C THR A 570 2.49 -60.21 17.28
N TYR A 571 1.16 -60.23 17.18
CA TYR A 571 0.32 -61.40 16.94
C TYR A 571 -0.69 -61.10 15.82
N SER A 572 -1.53 -62.06 15.52
CA SER A 572 -2.55 -61.98 14.48
C SER A 572 -3.94 -62.29 15.03
N ILE A 573 -4.96 -61.67 14.43
CA ILE A 573 -6.36 -62.00 14.63
C ILE A 573 -6.87 -62.69 13.37
N GLN A 574 -7.53 -63.82 13.55
CA GLN A 574 -8.08 -64.64 12.48
C GLN A 574 -9.54 -64.99 12.78
N GLY A 575 -10.36 -65.08 11.73
CA GLY A 575 -11.76 -65.43 11.87
C GLY A 575 -12.45 -65.67 10.55
N GLN A 576 -13.72 -66.01 10.63
CA GLN A 576 -14.58 -66.31 9.49
C GLN A 576 -15.85 -65.47 9.54
N VAL A 577 -16.22 -64.86 8.42
CA VAL A 577 -17.51 -64.20 8.26
C VAL A 577 -18.45 -65.14 7.52
N THR A 578 -19.63 -65.40 8.08
CA THR A 578 -20.63 -66.32 7.53
C THR A 578 -21.97 -65.64 7.29
N TYR A 579 -22.80 -66.15 6.38
CA TYR A 579 -24.20 -65.78 6.18
C TYR A 579 -25.02 -67.04 5.99
N ALA A 580 -26.12 -67.19 6.74
CA ALA A 580 -26.96 -68.38 6.72
C ALA A 580 -26.18 -69.72 6.88
N GLY A 581 -25.08 -69.70 7.64
CA GLY A 581 -24.23 -70.87 7.89
C GLY A 581 -23.17 -71.17 6.82
N LEU A 582 -23.05 -70.36 5.77
CA LEU A 582 -22.02 -70.48 4.73
C LEU A 582 -21.00 -69.34 4.80
N GLY A 583 -19.75 -69.59 4.40
CA GLY A 583 -18.71 -68.55 4.32
C GLY A 583 -19.11 -67.40 3.39
N LEU A 584 -18.96 -66.16 3.85
CA LEU A 584 -19.36 -64.96 3.12
C LEU A 584 -18.11 -64.23 2.58
N PRO A 585 -17.76 -64.42 1.29
CA PRO A 585 -16.54 -63.86 0.71
C PRO A 585 -16.62 -62.35 0.47
N GLY A 586 -15.48 -61.66 0.47
CA GLY A 586 -15.39 -60.24 0.10
C GLY A 586 -15.93 -59.25 1.13
N VAL A 587 -16.19 -59.70 2.36
CA VAL A 587 -16.41 -58.83 3.53
C VAL A 587 -15.08 -58.18 3.91
N GLN A 588 -15.05 -56.86 3.97
CA GLN A 588 -13.93 -56.07 4.46
C GLN A 588 -13.91 -56.11 5.99
N VAL A 589 -12.87 -56.64 6.62
CA VAL A 589 -12.72 -56.72 8.07
C VAL A 589 -11.61 -55.79 8.51
N SER A 590 -11.93 -54.85 9.39
CA SER A 590 -11.04 -53.79 9.85
C SER A 590 -10.66 -53.92 11.33
N VAL A 591 -9.39 -53.73 11.66
CA VAL A 591 -8.83 -53.70 13.02
C VAL A 591 -7.76 -52.62 13.10
N ASP A 592 -7.92 -51.64 14.00
CA ASP A 592 -6.90 -50.62 14.32
C ASP A 592 -6.29 -49.93 13.07
N GLY A 593 -7.15 -49.61 12.09
CA GLY A 593 -6.76 -48.97 10.83
C GLY A 593 -6.33 -49.92 9.70
N GLN A 594 -6.10 -51.20 9.96
CA GLN A 594 -5.83 -52.22 8.93
C GLN A 594 -7.14 -52.84 8.41
N THR A 595 -7.29 -53.01 7.09
CA THR A 595 -8.49 -53.63 6.49
C THR A 595 -8.12 -54.76 5.53
N ILE A 596 -8.74 -55.93 5.69
CA ILE A 596 -8.53 -57.12 4.86
C ILE A 596 -9.87 -57.69 4.37
N ALA A 597 -9.94 -58.07 3.10
CA ALA A 597 -11.11 -58.76 2.54
C ALA A 597 -11.09 -60.26 2.86
N THR A 598 -12.25 -60.82 3.21
CA THR A 598 -12.42 -62.27 3.41
C THR A 598 -12.30 -63.06 2.11
N ASP A 599 -11.70 -64.25 2.19
CA ASP A 599 -11.52 -65.16 1.07
C ASP A 599 -12.82 -65.86 0.62
N SER A 600 -12.73 -66.77 -0.37
CA SER A 600 -13.87 -67.54 -0.89
C SER A 600 -14.61 -68.38 0.15
N LEU A 601 -13.95 -68.71 1.27
CA LEU A 601 -14.51 -69.46 2.38
C LEU A 601 -14.94 -68.53 3.53
N GLY A 602 -14.85 -67.21 3.37
CA GLY A 602 -15.19 -66.22 4.37
C GLY A 602 -14.10 -65.96 5.41
N ASN A 603 -12.89 -66.51 5.26
CA ASN A 603 -11.83 -66.37 6.26
C ASN A 603 -11.03 -65.07 6.08
N TYR A 604 -10.51 -64.51 7.17
CA TYR A 604 -9.58 -63.37 7.16
C TYR A 604 -8.47 -63.55 8.21
N THR A 605 -7.31 -62.93 7.97
CA THR A 605 -6.16 -62.88 8.89
C THR A 605 -5.53 -61.49 8.89
N ILE A 606 -5.48 -60.84 10.05
CA ILE A 606 -4.84 -59.53 10.26
C ILE A 606 -3.63 -59.74 11.16
N ARG A 607 -2.44 -59.25 10.77
CA ARG A 607 -1.15 -59.51 11.45
C ARG A 607 -0.56 -58.22 12.03
N GLY A 608 0.41 -58.35 12.93
CA GLY A 608 1.18 -57.20 13.43
C GLY A 608 0.54 -56.51 14.62
N LEU A 609 -0.29 -57.20 15.42
CA LEU A 609 -1.07 -56.64 16.52
C LEU A 609 -0.40 -56.94 17.87
N PRO A 610 0.06 -55.94 18.65
CA PRO A 610 0.63 -56.17 19.99
C PRO A 610 -0.37 -56.76 21.01
N PRO A 611 0.04 -57.16 22.24
CA PRO A 611 -0.89 -57.44 23.31
C PRO A 611 -1.72 -56.20 23.60
N GLY A 612 -3.03 -56.35 23.55
CA GLY A 612 -3.93 -55.23 23.59
C GLY A 612 -5.36 -55.65 23.33
N THR A 613 -6.27 -54.71 23.55
CA THR A 613 -7.69 -54.90 23.29
C THR A 613 -8.04 -54.26 21.95
N TYR A 614 -8.44 -55.06 20.97
CA TYR A 614 -8.74 -54.65 19.59
C TYR A 614 -10.21 -54.74 19.29
N THR A 615 -10.75 -53.77 18.56
CA THR A 615 -12.10 -53.86 17.99
C THR A 615 -12.02 -54.22 16.51
N VAL A 616 -12.63 -55.35 16.17
CA VAL A 616 -12.67 -55.92 14.83
C VAL A 616 -14.04 -55.64 14.22
N VAL A 617 -14.09 -55.02 13.04
CA VAL A 617 -15.33 -54.53 12.41
C VAL A 617 -15.48 -55.08 10.99
N PRO A 618 -16.49 -55.92 10.68
CA PRO A 618 -16.80 -56.37 9.32
C PRO A 618 -17.69 -55.37 8.54
N TYR A 619 -17.49 -55.30 7.23
CA TYR A 619 -18.29 -54.49 6.32
C TYR A 619 -18.45 -55.15 4.94
N ARG A 620 -19.68 -55.20 4.44
CA ARG A 620 -20.01 -55.59 3.06
C ARG A 620 -21.33 -54.95 2.68
N TYR A 621 -21.37 -54.33 1.50
CA TYR A 621 -22.61 -53.76 0.97
C TYR A 621 -23.71 -54.83 0.86
N GLY A 622 -24.93 -54.51 1.34
CA GLY A 622 -26.06 -55.43 1.35
C GLY A 622 -26.26 -56.25 2.64
N TYR A 623 -25.34 -56.14 3.60
CA TYR A 623 -25.35 -56.93 4.84
C TYR A 623 -25.13 -56.04 6.06
N SER A 624 -25.82 -56.36 7.15
CA SER A 624 -25.40 -56.02 8.51
C SER A 624 -24.65 -57.21 9.11
N PHE A 625 -23.83 -57.00 10.14
CA PHE A 625 -23.08 -58.09 10.77
C PHE A 625 -23.42 -58.18 12.25
N THR A 626 -23.51 -59.40 12.77
CA THR A 626 -23.75 -59.69 14.18
C THR A 626 -22.64 -60.59 14.71
N PRO A 627 -21.92 -60.14 15.76
CA PRO A 627 -21.97 -58.78 16.29
C PRO A 627 -21.46 -57.76 15.25
N ALA A 628 -21.87 -56.49 15.34
CA ALA A 628 -21.40 -55.47 14.37
C ALA A 628 -19.89 -55.20 14.48
N GLN A 629 -19.31 -55.57 15.61
CA GLN A 629 -17.87 -55.57 15.89
C GLN A 629 -17.55 -56.52 17.05
N ARG A 630 -16.32 -57.01 17.16
CA ARG A 630 -15.85 -57.80 18.32
C ARG A 630 -14.66 -57.16 18.97
N THR A 631 -14.67 -57.13 20.29
CA THR A 631 -13.52 -56.67 21.07
C THR A 631 -12.70 -57.87 21.56
N ILE A 632 -11.43 -57.94 21.17
CA ILE A 632 -10.53 -59.07 21.35
C ILE A 632 -9.32 -58.66 22.17
N VAL A 633 -8.98 -59.42 23.21
CA VAL A 633 -7.76 -59.19 23.99
C VAL A 633 -6.68 -60.17 23.54
N ILE A 634 -5.64 -59.64 22.91
CA ILE A 634 -4.40 -60.36 22.64
C ILE A 634 -3.51 -60.23 23.88
N THR A 635 -3.02 -61.35 24.42
CA THR A 635 -2.10 -61.36 25.57
C THR A 635 -0.70 -61.80 25.16
N ASN A 636 -0.56 -63.01 24.59
CA ASN A 636 0.74 -63.57 24.23
C ASN A 636 0.72 -64.59 23.08
N ALA A 637 -0.35 -64.64 22.29
CA ALA A 637 -0.49 -65.56 21.16
C ALA A 637 -1.43 -65.01 20.08
N ASP A 638 -1.31 -65.55 18.86
CA ASP A 638 -2.30 -65.35 17.79
C ASP A 638 -3.69 -65.79 18.26
N ILE A 639 -4.71 -65.00 17.94
CA ILE A 639 -6.10 -65.25 18.31
C ILE A 639 -6.91 -65.62 17.06
N ALA A 640 -7.55 -66.79 17.07
CA ALA A 640 -8.40 -67.28 15.98
C ALA A 640 -9.87 -67.40 16.41
N GLY A 641 -10.77 -67.65 15.46
CA GLY A 641 -12.21 -67.85 15.70
C GLY A 641 -13.00 -66.57 15.97
N ILE A 642 -12.49 -65.44 15.46
CA ILE A 642 -13.16 -64.14 15.61
C ILE A 642 -14.22 -64.00 14.51
N ASP A 643 -15.34 -64.69 14.70
CA ASP A 643 -16.28 -64.90 13.60
C ASP A 643 -17.43 -63.89 13.61
N PHE A 644 -17.93 -63.52 12.43
CA PHE A 644 -19.08 -62.64 12.27
C PHE A 644 -20.18 -63.33 11.47
N VAL A 645 -21.44 -63.07 11.82
CA VAL A 645 -22.59 -63.55 11.05
C VAL A 645 -23.24 -62.36 10.36
N GLY A 646 -23.21 -62.34 9.04
CA GLY A 646 -23.99 -61.41 8.25
C GLY A 646 -25.50 -61.66 8.41
N SER A 647 -26.29 -60.60 8.48
CA SER A 647 -27.75 -60.59 8.35
C SER A 647 -28.13 -59.69 7.17
N GLY A 648 -29.21 -60.04 6.47
CA GLY A 648 -29.67 -59.27 5.30
C GLY A 648 -30.36 -57.96 5.70
N ARG A 649 -30.45 -57.01 4.77
CA ARG A 649 -31.18 -55.74 4.91
C ARG A 649 -32.72 -55.93 5.03
N LEU A 650 -33.38 -55.05 5.78
CA LEU A 650 -34.79 -55.08 6.27
C LEU A 650 -35.79 -54.37 5.32
N LYS A 651 -37.09 -54.36 5.65
CA LYS A 651 -38.14 -53.63 4.93
C LYS A 651 -39.04 -52.78 5.84
N VAL A 652 -39.51 -51.65 5.32
CA VAL A 652 -40.62 -50.87 5.91
C VAL A 652 -41.83 -50.90 5.02
N GLY A 653 -43.01 -50.69 5.59
CA GLY A 653 -44.28 -50.66 4.89
C GLY A 653 -45.36 -50.06 5.76
N GLY A 654 -46.53 -49.91 5.18
CA GLY A 654 -47.69 -49.32 5.81
C GLY A 654 -48.83 -49.22 4.81
N GLN A 655 -49.92 -48.62 5.23
CA GLN A 655 -51.09 -48.35 4.41
C GLN A 655 -51.35 -46.86 4.33
N VAL A 656 -51.62 -46.36 3.14
CA VAL A 656 -52.07 -44.99 2.94
C VAL A 656 -53.59 -45.00 2.74
N ARG A 657 -54.29 -44.16 3.48
CA ARG A 657 -55.76 -44.03 3.45
C ARG A 657 -56.17 -42.60 3.16
N VAL A 658 -57.40 -42.37 2.73
CA VAL A 658 -58.05 -41.06 2.65
C VAL A 658 -59.47 -41.17 3.18
N GLN A 659 -59.78 -40.36 4.19
CA GLN A 659 -61.06 -40.43 4.91
C GLN A 659 -61.37 -41.86 5.39
N GLY A 660 -60.33 -42.62 5.78
CA GLY A 660 -60.44 -44.01 6.22
C GLY A 660 -60.44 -45.08 5.11
N GLU A 661 -60.56 -44.72 3.84
CA GLU A 661 -60.55 -45.64 2.69
C GLU A 661 -59.13 -45.80 2.10
N PRO A 662 -58.71 -46.99 1.60
CA PRO A 662 -57.36 -47.16 1.05
C PRO A 662 -57.07 -46.31 -0.19
N LEU A 663 -55.88 -45.71 -0.25
CA LEU A 663 -55.45 -44.83 -1.35
C LEU A 663 -54.27 -45.44 -2.14
N ALA A 664 -54.57 -45.85 -3.37
CA ALA A 664 -53.61 -46.45 -4.30
C ALA A 664 -52.80 -45.40 -5.08
N GLY A 665 -51.60 -45.76 -5.52
CA GLY A 665 -50.76 -44.93 -6.38
C GLY A 665 -49.99 -43.81 -5.67
N VAL A 666 -49.98 -43.77 -4.33
CA VAL A 666 -49.19 -42.82 -3.54
C VAL A 666 -47.72 -43.20 -3.60
N GLN A 667 -46.84 -42.27 -3.97
CA GLN A 667 -45.40 -42.47 -3.96
C GLN A 667 -44.86 -42.33 -2.54
N ILE A 668 -44.18 -43.38 -2.06
CA ILE A 668 -43.50 -43.42 -0.78
C ILE A 668 -42.00 -43.38 -1.00
N ALA A 669 -41.30 -42.45 -0.33
CA ALA A 669 -39.84 -42.35 -0.36
C ALA A 669 -39.24 -42.64 1.02
N VAL A 670 -38.19 -43.46 1.07
CA VAL A 670 -37.43 -43.83 2.27
C VAL A 670 -35.94 -43.69 1.97
N GLY A 671 -35.35 -42.56 2.36
CA GLY A 671 -34.01 -42.18 1.90
C GLY A 671 -33.92 -42.19 0.35
N PRO A 672 -33.02 -42.97 -0.28
CA PRO A 672 -32.91 -43.05 -1.74
C PRO A 672 -33.93 -44.00 -2.41
N HIS A 673 -34.76 -44.71 -1.64
CA HIS A 673 -35.68 -45.72 -2.18
C HIS A 673 -37.08 -45.15 -2.37
N THR A 674 -37.75 -45.45 -3.49
CA THR A 674 -39.13 -45.04 -3.75
C THR A 674 -40.00 -46.20 -4.24
N VAL A 675 -41.27 -46.25 -3.80
CA VAL A 675 -42.30 -47.22 -4.23
C VAL A 675 -43.65 -46.54 -4.38
N LEU A 676 -44.63 -47.19 -5.03
CA LEU A 676 -46.03 -46.72 -5.07
C LEU A 676 -46.90 -47.63 -4.20
N THR A 677 -47.96 -47.10 -3.58
CA THR A 677 -48.97 -47.91 -2.91
C THR A 677 -49.80 -48.71 -3.90
N ASP A 678 -50.18 -49.93 -3.51
CA ASP A 678 -51.03 -50.81 -4.32
C ASP A 678 -52.51 -50.43 -4.27
N ALA A 679 -53.37 -51.20 -4.96
CA ALA A 679 -54.83 -50.98 -5.00
C ALA A 679 -55.52 -51.03 -3.63
N LEU A 680 -54.86 -51.61 -2.62
CA LEU A 680 -55.32 -51.69 -1.24
C LEU A 680 -54.59 -50.67 -0.35
N GLY A 681 -53.87 -49.70 -0.94
CA GLY A 681 -53.16 -48.64 -0.24
C GLY A 681 -51.87 -49.07 0.44
N TYR A 682 -51.44 -50.33 0.31
CA TYR A 682 -50.23 -50.81 0.98
C TYR A 682 -48.96 -50.47 0.22
N TYR A 683 -47.88 -50.18 0.93
CA TYR A 683 -46.54 -50.07 0.37
C TYR A 683 -45.54 -50.90 1.17
N VAL A 684 -44.47 -51.34 0.50
CA VAL A 684 -43.33 -52.00 1.13
C VAL A 684 -42.03 -51.59 0.43
N VAL A 685 -41.09 -50.99 1.17
CA VAL A 685 -39.73 -50.67 0.74
C VAL A 685 -38.76 -51.64 1.40
N SER A 686 -38.03 -52.42 0.60
CA SER A 686 -37.09 -53.45 1.09
C SER A 686 -35.62 -53.05 0.92
N ASN A 687 -34.71 -53.84 1.48
CA ASN A 687 -33.26 -53.63 1.47
C ASN A 687 -32.78 -52.38 2.22
N LEU A 688 -33.42 -52.09 3.34
CA LEU A 688 -33.07 -50.99 4.24
C LEU A 688 -32.07 -51.47 5.31
N PRO A 689 -30.99 -50.73 5.57
CA PRO A 689 -30.14 -51.02 6.72
C PRO A 689 -30.93 -50.78 8.02
N PRO A 690 -30.61 -51.50 9.11
CA PRO A 690 -31.12 -51.12 10.42
C PRO A 690 -30.60 -49.74 10.82
N GLY A 691 -31.44 -48.89 11.42
CA GLY A 691 -31.10 -47.52 11.84
C GLY A 691 -32.17 -46.47 11.52
N ASN A 692 -31.86 -45.19 11.73
CA ASN A 692 -32.81 -44.08 11.59
C ASN A 692 -33.19 -43.81 10.12
N LEU A 693 -34.49 -43.68 9.85
CA LEU A 693 -35.06 -43.46 8.53
C LEU A 693 -36.13 -42.35 8.55
N VAL A 694 -36.15 -41.56 7.47
CA VAL A 694 -37.23 -40.62 7.16
C VAL A 694 -38.06 -41.18 6.00
N ILE A 695 -39.39 -41.27 6.18
CA ILE A 695 -40.34 -41.74 5.17
C ILE A 695 -41.28 -40.61 4.79
N THR A 696 -41.48 -40.34 3.50
CA THR A 696 -42.43 -39.34 2.99
C THR A 696 -43.43 -39.96 2.01
N ALA A 697 -44.64 -39.40 1.93
CA ALA A 697 -45.70 -39.80 1.00
C ALA A 697 -46.08 -38.64 0.07
N THR A 698 -46.28 -38.92 -1.23
CA THR A 698 -46.67 -37.92 -2.23
C THR A 698 -47.65 -38.48 -3.26
N LEU A 699 -48.73 -37.75 -3.52
CA LEU A 699 -49.70 -37.98 -4.60
C LEU A 699 -50.32 -36.64 -4.98
N ALA A 700 -50.43 -36.35 -6.27
CA ALA A 700 -51.03 -35.10 -6.74
C ALA A 700 -52.48 -34.97 -6.28
N GLY A 701 -52.87 -33.79 -5.78
CA GLY A 701 -54.21 -33.53 -5.25
C GLY A 701 -54.45 -34.02 -3.82
N TYR A 702 -53.42 -34.49 -3.10
CA TYR A 702 -53.52 -34.91 -1.70
C TYR A 702 -52.36 -34.37 -0.87
N ARG A 703 -52.65 -33.96 0.37
CA ARG A 703 -51.64 -33.78 1.43
C ARG A 703 -51.66 -35.00 2.35
N PHE A 704 -50.58 -35.29 3.07
CA PHE A 704 -50.48 -36.47 3.95
C PHE A 704 -50.17 -36.08 5.39
N GLU A 705 -50.78 -36.78 6.34
CA GLU A 705 -50.56 -36.67 7.78
C GLU A 705 -50.19 -38.07 8.35
N PRO A 706 -49.06 -38.21 9.06
CA PRO A 706 -48.05 -37.17 9.25
C PRO A 706 -47.40 -36.81 7.89
N PRO A 707 -46.86 -35.60 7.71
CA PRO A 707 -46.20 -35.22 6.46
C PRO A 707 -44.95 -36.08 6.18
N LEU A 708 -44.37 -36.65 7.24
CA LEU A 708 -43.29 -37.64 7.19
C LEU A 708 -43.26 -38.48 8.47
N TRP A 709 -42.64 -39.65 8.42
CA TRP A 709 -42.26 -40.45 9.58
C TRP A 709 -40.75 -40.37 9.82
N GLU A 710 -40.33 -40.25 11.08
CA GLU A 710 -38.94 -40.44 11.50
C GLU A 710 -38.88 -41.62 12.49
N ILE A 711 -38.20 -42.71 12.13
CA ILE A 711 -38.15 -43.95 12.94
C ILE A 711 -36.74 -44.53 13.02
N GLU A 712 -36.49 -45.36 14.04
CA GLU A 712 -35.31 -46.25 14.11
C GLU A 712 -35.70 -47.69 13.73
N LEU A 713 -35.20 -48.20 12.60
CA LEU A 713 -35.57 -49.49 12.05
C LEU A 713 -34.69 -50.62 12.58
N ALA A 714 -35.20 -51.45 13.50
CA ALA A 714 -34.45 -52.61 14.04
C ALA A 714 -34.93 -53.97 13.48
N THR A 715 -36.18 -54.06 13.02
CA THR A 715 -36.81 -55.20 12.37
C THR A 715 -37.75 -54.68 11.28
N ASP A 716 -38.34 -55.54 10.46
CA ASP A 716 -39.32 -55.09 9.47
C ASP A 716 -40.51 -54.39 10.15
N ARG A 717 -40.88 -53.19 9.68
CA ARG A 717 -41.98 -52.37 10.22
C ARG A 717 -43.01 -52.15 9.12
N LEU A 718 -44.23 -52.68 9.25
CA LEU A 718 -45.25 -52.65 8.20
C LEU A 718 -46.50 -51.83 8.58
N ASP A 719 -46.37 -50.96 9.59
CA ASP A 719 -47.44 -50.20 10.25
C ASP A 719 -47.22 -48.68 10.19
N LEU A 720 -46.46 -48.21 9.21
CA LEU A 720 -46.16 -46.79 9.01
C LEU A 720 -47.22 -46.17 8.11
N ASP A 721 -48.41 -45.96 8.66
CA ASP A 721 -49.56 -45.50 7.87
C ASP A 721 -49.49 -43.99 7.61
N PHE A 722 -50.07 -43.55 6.49
CA PHE A 722 -50.31 -42.13 6.19
C PHE A 722 -51.81 -41.91 5.95
N GLU A 723 -52.37 -40.84 6.50
CA GLU A 723 -53.70 -40.37 6.15
C GLU A 723 -53.58 -39.23 5.15
N ALA A 724 -54.18 -39.40 3.99
CA ALA A 724 -54.22 -38.40 2.94
C ALA A 724 -55.48 -37.55 3.10
N GLU A 725 -55.33 -36.25 2.96
CA GLU A 725 -56.45 -35.31 2.91
C GLU A 725 -56.50 -34.70 1.51
N GLY A 726 -57.62 -34.90 0.82
CA GLY A 726 -57.83 -34.38 -0.53
C GLY A 726 -57.71 -32.86 -0.56
N MET A 727 -56.99 -32.35 -1.55
CA MET A 727 -57.00 -30.94 -1.89
C MET A 727 -58.20 -30.65 -2.79
N LEU A 728 -58.84 -29.51 -2.54
CA LEU A 728 -60.04 -29.05 -3.19
C LEU A 728 -59.70 -27.91 -4.14
N THR A 729 -60.54 -27.74 -5.15
CA THR A 729 -60.44 -26.65 -6.10
C THR A 729 -61.47 -25.57 -5.82
N LEU A 730 -61.05 -24.31 -5.83
CA LEU A 730 -61.92 -23.14 -5.83
C LEU A 730 -61.80 -22.44 -7.18
N ARG A 731 -62.94 -22.21 -7.84
CA ARG A 731 -63.01 -21.61 -9.17
C ARG A 731 -63.97 -20.43 -9.18
N GLY A 732 -63.62 -19.43 -9.97
CA GLY A 732 -64.51 -18.31 -10.25
C GLY A 732 -64.16 -17.66 -11.56
N ARG A 733 -64.98 -16.67 -11.93
CA ARG A 733 -64.85 -15.89 -13.15
C ARG A 733 -64.97 -14.41 -12.85
N ILE A 734 -64.12 -13.62 -13.48
CA ILE A 734 -64.13 -12.17 -13.38
C ILE A 734 -64.48 -11.57 -14.73
N VAL A 735 -65.53 -10.75 -14.75
CA VAL A 735 -66.03 -10.08 -15.96
C VAL A 735 -66.17 -8.58 -15.73
N ALA A 736 -66.01 -7.78 -16.77
CA ALA A 736 -66.36 -6.36 -16.78
C ALA A 736 -67.27 -6.06 -17.97
N ALA A 737 -68.41 -5.40 -17.74
CA ALA A 737 -69.42 -5.14 -18.77
C ALA A 737 -69.79 -6.38 -19.61
N GLY A 738 -69.83 -7.57 -18.98
CA GLY A 738 -70.13 -8.85 -19.63
C GLY A 738 -68.97 -9.48 -20.41
N GLN A 739 -67.80 -8.82 -20.52
CA GLN A 739 -66.60 -9.36 -21.15
C GLN A 739 -65.65 -9.95 -20.08
N PRO A 740 -65.00 -11.09 -20.34
CA PRO A 740 -64.04 -11.65 -19.40
C PRO A 740 -62.78 -10.79 -19.24
N LEU A 741 -62.32 -10.64 -18.00
CA LEU A 741 -61.08 -9.94 -17.68
C LEU A 741 -59.93 -10.94 -17.53
N VAL A 742 -58.91 -10.81 -18.36
CA VAL A 742 -57.70 -11.66 -18.34
C VAL A 742 -56.58 -10.99 -17.53
N GLY A 743 -55.88 -11.77 -16.72
CA GLY A 743 -54.71 -11.30 -15.96
C GLY A 743 -55.02 -10.54 -14.67
N VAL A 744 -56.27 -10.57 -14.19
CA VAL A 744 -56.64 -10.14 -12.83
C VAL A 744 -55.98 -11.09 -11.83
N LEU A 745 -55.29 -10.53 -10.83
CA LEU A 745 -54.74 -11.27 -9.69
C LEU A 745 -55.89 -11.60 -8.74
N VAL A 746 -55.97 -12.84 -8.27
CA VAL A 746 -57.00 -13.28 -7.33
C VAL A 746 -56.32 -13.98 -6.17
N TRP A 747 -56.57 -13.49 -4.97
CA TRP A 747 -56.07 -14.05 -3.73
C TRP A 747 -57.14 -14.93 -3.09
N ALA A 748 -56.78 -16.07 -2.53
CA ALA A 748 -57.58 -16.84 -1.58
C ALA A 748 -56.72 -17.03 -0.32
N ASN A 749 -56.87 -16.12 0.65
CA ASN A 749 -55.90 -15.92 1.73
C ASN A 749 -54.46 -15.78 1.18
N ALA A 750 -53.58 -16.75 1.43
CA ALA A 750 -52.19 -16.75 0.96
C ALA A 750 -51.99 -17.36 -0.44
N HIS A 751 -53.02 -17.95 -1.04
CA HIS A 751 -52.94 -18.54 -2.37
C HIS A 751 -53.22 -17.49 -3.45
N LEU A 752 -52.50 -17.55 -4.57
CA LEU A 752 -52.61 -16.59 -5.67
C LEU A 752 -52.91 -17.29 -7.00
N ALA A 753 -53.86 -16.75 -7.76
CA ALA A 753 -54.18 -17.16 -9.12
C ALA A 753 -54.30 -15.95 -10.06
N LEU A 754 -54.13 -16.18 -11.35
CA LEU A 754 -54.44 -15.20 -12.41
C LEU A 754 -55.64 -15.68 -13.20
N THR A 755 -56.48 -14.75 -13.63
CA THR A 755 -57.58 -15.06 -14.56
C THR A 755 -57.07 -15.33 -15.98
N ASP A 756 -57.60 -16.36 -16.62
CA ASP A 756 -57.28 -16.76 -18.00
C ASP A 756 -57.98 -15.89 -19.06
N ALA A 757 -57.79 -16.21 -20.34
CA ALA A 757 -58.42 -15.49 -21.46
C ALA A 757 -59.96 -15.51 -21.46
N ALA A 758 -60.57 -16.45 -20.72
CA ALA A 758 -62.01 -16.52 -20.50
C ALA A 758 -62.44 -15.89 -19.16
N GLY A 759 -61.51 -15.22 -18.47
CA GLY A 759 -61.71 -14.54 -17.19
C GLY A 759 -61.81 -15.48 -16.00
N ARG A 760 -61.43 -16.76 -16.15
CA ARG A 760 -61.56 -17.77 -15.10
C ARG A 760 -60.28 -17.87 -14.29
N TYR A 761 -60.39 -18.01 -12.98
CA TYR A 761 -59.28 -18.34 -12.10
C TYR A 761 -59.57 -19.66 -11.39
N VAL A 762 -58.51 -20.39 -11.02
CA VAL A 762 -58.61 -21.65 -10.28
C VAL A 762 -57.50 -21.74 -9.25
N PHE A 763 -57.86 -22.13 -8.04
CA PHE A 763 -56.94 -22.67 -7.04
C PHE A 763 -57.11 -24.18 -7.03
N THR A 764 -56.03 -24.95 -7.17
CA THR A 764 -56.09 -26.42 -7.29
C THR A 764 -55.69 -27.19 -6.03
N ASP A 765 -55.03 -26.50 -5.09
CA ASP A 765 -54.31 -27.12 -3.98
C ASP A 765 -54.75 -26.55 -2.62
N LEU A 766 -56.06 -26.38 -2.43
CA LEU A 766 -56.63 -25.84 -1.19
C LEU A 766 -57.05 -26.97 -0.25
N LEU A 767 -56.81 -26.81 1.04
CA LEU A 767 -57.28 -27.78 2.03
C LEU A 767 -58.74 -27.46 2.39
N PRO A 768 -59.54 -28.41 2.89
CA PRO A 768 -60.85 -28.06 3.40
C PRO A 768 -60.75 -27.00 4.51
N GLY A 769 -61.50 -25.90 4.39
CA GLY A 769 -61.40 -24.77 5.32
C GLY A 769 -61.95 -23.46 4.78
N TYR A 770 -61.79 -22.39 5.56
CA TYR A 770 -62.37 -21.08 5.26
C TYR A 770 -61.41 -20.16 4.49
N TYR A 771 -61.88 -19.58 3.38
CA TYR A 771 -61.10 -18.73 2.49
C TYR A 771 -61.78 -17.39 2.25
N VAL A 772 -61.00 -16.31 2.28
CA VAL A 772 -61.42 -14.99 1.79
C VAL A 772 -60.80 -14.77 0.41
N VAL A 773 -61.64 -14.64 -0.60
CA VAL A 773 -61.25 -14.50 -2.01
C VAL A 773 -61.33 -13.05 -2.43
N THR A 774 -60.24 -12.47 -2.94
CA THR A 774 -60.11 -11.04 -3.23
C THR A 774 -59.43 -10.81 -4.58
N PRO A 775 -60.11 -10.20 -5.58
CA PRO A 775 -59.51 -9.82 -6.86
C PRO A 775 -58.77 -8.47 -6.79
N GLU A 776 -57.73 -8.33 -7.61
CA GLU A 776 -56.90 -7.13 -7.72
C GLU A 776 -56.44 -6.91 -9.18
N TRP A 777 -56.68 -5.71 -9.71
CA TRP A 777 -56.19 -5.32 -11.03
C TRP A 777 -56.11 -3.80 -11.16
N SER A 778 -54.98 -3.31 -11.68
CA SER A 778 -54.75 -1.88 -11.84
C SER A 778 -55.80 -1.23 -12.76
N GLY A 779 -56.39 -0.13 -12.30
CA GLY A 779 -57.42 0.60 -13.03
C GLY A 779 -58.82 -0.02 -12.97
N TYR A 780 -59.06 -1.00 -12.09
CA TYR A 780 -60.37 -1.60 -11.85
C TYR A 780 -60.71 -1.62 -10.36
N ALA A 781 -62.00 -1.50 -10.06
CA ALA A 781 -62.59 -1.89 -8.79
C ALA A 781 -63.45 -3.14 -9.00
N PHE A 782 -63.68 -3.94 -7.97
CA PHE A 782 -64.44 -5.18 -8.06
C PHE A 782 -65.62 -5.18 -7.10
N ASP A 783 -66.72 -5.80 -7.53
CA ASP A 783 -67.93 -5.98 -6.75
C ASP A 783 -68.39 -7.45 -6.78
N PRO A 784 -68.54 -8.09 -5.61
CA PRO A 784 -68.09 -7.58 -4.31
C PRO A 784 -66.56 -7.39 -4.27
N PRO A 785 -65.99 -6.56 -3.38
CA PRO A 785 -64.54 -6.40 -3.29
C PRO A 785 -63.82 -7.68 -2.80
N SER A 786 -64.54 -8.56 -2.10
CA SER A 786 -64.10 -9.90 -1.70
C SER A 786 -65.31 -10.82 -1.44
N GLN A 787 -65.08 -12.13 -1.41
CA GLN A 787 -66.08 -13.15 -1.03
C GLN A 787 -65.50 -14.13 -0.03
N GLU A 788 -66.31 -14.56 0.94
CA GLU A 788 -65.95 -15.58 1.92
C GLU A 788 -66.49 -16.95 1.50
N VAL A 789 -65.65 -18.00 1.55
CA VAL A 789 -65.96 -19.34 1.07
C VAL A 789 -65.53 -20.38 2.10
N ASP A 790 -66.48 -21.16 2.62
CA ASP A 790 -66.21 -22.37 3.41
C ASP A 790 -66.04 -23.57 2.47
N LEU A 791 -64.79 -23.95 2.21
CA LEU A 791 -64.41 -24.92 1.20
C LEU A 791 -64.40 -26.33 1.79
N ILE A 792 -65.51 -27.06 1.66
CA ILE A 792 -65.64 -28.46 2.11
C ILE A 792 -65.64 -29.44 0.92
N THR A 793 -66.03 -28.95 -0.25
CA THR A 793 -65.94 -29.64 -1.55
C THR A 793 -65.35 -28.68 -2.58
N ASN A 794 -65.12 -29.14 -3.81
CA ASN A 794 -64.81 -28.21 -4.91
C ASN A 794 -65.93 -27.17 -5.03
N VAL A 795 -65.58 -25.90 -5.05
CA VAL A 795 -66.52 -24.77 -5.18
C VAL A 795 -66.26 -24.07 -6.50
N GLU A 796 -67.32 -23.80 -7.24
CA GLU A 796 -67.30 -23.02 -8.48
C GLU A 796 -68.22 -21.80 -8.33
N GLY A 797 -68.02 -20.79 -9.19
CA GLY A 797 -68.91 -19.61 -9.25
C GLY A 797 -68.61 -18.53 -8.23
N VAL A 798 -67.39 -18.48 -7.68
CA VAL A 798 -66.92 -17.37 -6.83
C VAL A 798 -66.58 -16.18 -7.73
N ASP A 799 -67.61 -15.59 -8.33
CA ASP A 799 -67.47 -14.66 -9.45
C ASP A 799 -67.40 -13.20 -8.98
N PHE A 800 -66.68 -12.36 -9.72
CA PHE A 800 -66.55 -10.93 -9.44
C PHE A 800 -66.89 -10.10 -10.68
N VAL A 801 -67.52 -8.95 -10.49
CA VAL A 801 -67.71 -7.96 -11.55
C VAL A 801 -66.70 -6.85 -11.38
N GLY A 802 -65.82 -6.68 -12.36
CA GLY A 802 -64.89 -5.57 -12.43
C GLY A 802 -65.54 -4.35 -13.07
N TYR A 803 -65.34 -3.17 -12.48
CA TYR A 803 -65.66 -1.89 -13.06
C TYR A 803 -64.37 -1.13 -13.34
N ARG A 804 -64.22 -0.65 -14.57
CA ARG A 804 -63.07 0.18 -14.94
C ARG A 804 -63.17 1.52 -14.21
N LEU A 805 -62.08 1.91 -13.56
CA LEU A 805 -61.92 3.21 -12.96
C LEU A 805 -61.36 4.20 -13.98
N PHE A 806 -61.87 5.42 -13.94
CA PHE A 806 -61.49 6.55 -14.78
C PHE A 806 -61.01 7.69 -13.91
N THR A 807 -60.12 8.49 -14.47
CA THR A 807 -59.49 9.60 -13.77
C THR A 807 -60.31 10.87 -13.95
N ILE A 808 -60.62 11.55 -12.84
CA ILE A 808 -61.02 12.95 -12.82
C ILE A 808 -59.82 13.73 -12.30
N ALA A 809 -59.32 14.67 -13.10
CA ALA A 809 -58.23 15.55 -12.72
C ALA A 809 -58.46 16.97 -13.24
N GLY A 810 -57.80 17.91 -12.60
CA GLY A 810 -57.86 19.31 -12.98
C GLY A 810 -56.86 20.13 -12.21
N ARG A 811 -56.82 21.42 -12.52
CA ARG A 811 -55.96 22.40 -11.90
C ARG A 811 -56.78 23.54 -11.31
N ILE A 812 -56.44 23.95 -10.10
CA ILE A 812 -57.04 25.08 -9.40
C ILE A 812 -56.02 26.19 -9.29
N THR A 813 -56.39 27.40 -9.75
CA THR A 813 -55.51 28.57 -9.75
C THR A 813 -56.21 29.80 -9.17
N ALA A 814 -55.45 30.80 -8.73
CA ALA A 814 -55.93 32.16 -8.49
C ALA A 814 -55.25 33.09 -9.50
N GLY A 815 -56.00 33.53 -10.52
CA GLY A 815 -55.38 34.09 -11.73
C GLY A 815 -54.42 33.08 -12.39
N ALA A 816 -53.16 33.47 -12.57
CA ALA A 816 -52.11 32.61 -13.13
C ALA A 816 -51.41 31.72 -12.09
N THR A 817 -51.64 31.94 -10.79
CA THR A 817 -50.92 31.27 -9.70
C THR A 817 -51.63 29.96 -9.30
N PRO A 818 -50.94 28.81 -9.21
CA PRO A 818 -51.55 27.58 -8.72
C PRO A 818 -51.89 27.63 -7.23
N LEU A 819 -52.98 26.96 -6.83
CA LEU A 819 -53.41 26.84 -5.44
C LEU A 819 -53.26 25.41 -4.92
N ALA A 820 -52.38 25.24 -3.93
CA ALA A 820 -52.18 23.98 -3.22
C ALA A 820 -53.12 23.84 -2.02
N GLY A 821 -53.44 22.61 -1.63
CA GLY A 821 -54.24 22.31 -0.43
C GLY A 821 -55.73 22.66 -0.56
N VAL A 822 -56.24 22.85 -1.78
CA VAL A 822 -57.68 23.02 -2.02
C VAL A 822 -58.33 21.65 -1.96
N ALA A 823 -59.29 21.46 -1.07
CA ALA A 823 -60.07 20.22 -1.01
C ALA A 823 -61.01 20.16 -2.23
N VAL A 824 -61.09 19.01 -2.90
CA VAL A 824 -61.91 18.78 -4.09
C VAL A 824 -62.76 17.55 -3.84
N SER A 825 -64.06 17.78 -3.68
CA SER A 825 -65.05 16.72 -3.56
C SER A 825 -65.54 16.29 -4.95
N ILE A 826 -65.68 14.99 -5.17
CA ILE A 826 -66.08 14.35 -6.42
C ILE A 826 -67.21 13.36 -6.10
N GLY A 827 -68.45 13.75 -6.37
CA GLY A 827 -69.64 13.04 -5.90
C GLY A 827 -69.71 12.96 -4.37
N ASP A 828 -70.44 11.96 -3.86
CA ASP A 828 -70.74 11.86 -2.42
C ASP A 828 -69.63 11.19 -1.57
N SER A 829 -68.56 10.67 -2.18
CA SER A 829 -67.65 9.75 -1.48
C SER A 829 -66.16 9.93 -1.74
N VAL A 830 -65.76 10.81 -2.67
CA VAL A 830 -64.34 11.00 -3.00
C VAL A 830 -63.93 12.44 -2.71
N VAL A 831 -62.92 12.62 -1.86
CA VAL A 831 -62.33 13.93 -1.55
C VAL A 831 -60.81 13.82 -1.71
N VAL A 832 -60.24 14.72 -2.49
CA VAL A 832 -58.78 14.81 -2.74
C VAL A 832 -58.31 16.26 -2.57
N GLU A 833 -57.03 16.49 -2.34
CA GLU A 833 -56.47 17.85 -2.23
C GLU A 833 -55.59 18.18 -3.45
N THR A 834 -55.48 19.47 -3.79
CA THR A 834 -54.54 19.92 -4.82
C THR A 834 -53.08 19.92 -4.36
N ASP A 835 -52.17 19.52 -5.23
CA ASP A 835 -50.72 19.59 -5.01
C ASP A 835 -50.17 21.02 -5.08
N GLU A 836 -48.85 21.20 -4.85
CA GLU A 836 -48.15 22.49 -4.93
C GLU A 836 -48.29 23.21 -6.29
N ARG A 837 -48.57 22.45 -7.36
CA ARG A 837 -48.79 22.97 -8.71
C ARG A 837 -50.27 23.21 -9.00
N GLY A 838 -51.13 23.01 -8.03
CA GLY A 838 -52.57 23.20 -8.07
C GLY A 838 -53.33 22.06 -8.73
N PHE A 839 -52.71 20.91 -8.98
CA PHE A 839 -53.37 19.77 -9.60
C PHE A 839 -54.01 18.84 -8.58
N TYR A 840 -55.20 18.33 -8.89
CA TYR A 840 -55.83 17.23 -8.16
C TYR A 840 -56.13 16.08 -9.11
N LEU A 841 -56.18 14.87 -8.57
CA LEU A 841 -56.48 13.65 -9.30
C LEU A 841 -57.25 12.68 -8.39
N ALA A 842 -58.33 12.11 -8.92
CA ALA A 842 -59.04 11.00 -8.30
C ALA A 842 -59.46 9.97 -9.34
N THR A 843 -59.69 8.72 -8.89
CA THR A 843 -60.21 7.65 -9.75
C THR A 843 -61.60 7.24 -9.29
N VAL A 844 -62.55 7.17 -10.23
CA VAL A 844 -63.96 6.85 -9.98
C VAL A 844 -64.48 5.93 -11.08
N PRO A 845 -65.53 5.12 -10.83
CA PRO A 845 -66.21 4.37 -11.89
C PRO A 845 -66.72 5.28 -13.02
N ALA A 846 -67.06 4.69 -14.17
CA ALA A 846 -67.78 5.44 -15.21
C ALA A 846 -69.11 5.95 -14.65
N GLY A 847 -69.38 7.23 -14.84
CA GLY A 847 -70.54 7.88 -14.23
C GLY A 847 -70.47 9.39 -14.33
N THR A 848 -71.53 10.05 -13.88
CA THR A 848 -71.61 11.51 -13.80
C THR A 848 -71.42 11.95 -12.36
N TYR A 849 -70.42 12.81 -12.12
CA TYR A 849 -70.02 13.29 -10.81
C TYR A 849 -70.07 14.82 -10.79
N GLU A 850 -70.48 15.40 -9.66
CA GLU A 850 -70.26 16.81 -9.39
C GLU A 850 -68.90 17.00 -8.71
N VAL A 851 -68.10 17.93 -9.20
CA VAL A 851 -66.76 18.26 -8.69
C VAL A 851 -66.81 19.65 -8.06
N VAL A 852 -66.52 19.75 -6.77
CA VAL A 852 -66.64 20.99 -5.99
C VAL A 852 -65.33 21.27 -5.25
N PRO A 853 -64.61 22.37 -5.58
CA PRO A 853 -63.46 22.83 -4.81
C PRO A 853 -63.89 23.59 -3.55
N ASP A 854 -63.11 23.46 -2.48
CA ASP A 854 -63.31 24.14 -1.20
C ASP A 854 -61.97 24.60 -0.61
N LEU A 855 -61.90 25.90 -0.32
CA LEU A 855 -60.80 26.56 0.36
C LEU A 855 -61.41 27.70 1.18
N ALA A 856 -61.17 27.70 2.49
CA ALA A 856 -61.84 28.60 3.42
C ALA A 856 -61.78 30.07 2.97
N GLY A 857 -62.95 30.69 2.81
CA GLY A 857 -63.09 32.09 2.41
C GLY A 857 -62.87 32.39 0.93
N ALA A 858 -62.40 31.43 0.12
CA ALA A 858 -62.22 31.59 -1.32
C ALA A 858 -63.53 31.34 -2.09
N GLU A 859 -63.81 32.21 -3.05
CA GLU A 859 -64.88 31.99 -4.02
C GLU A 859 -64.29 31.40 -5.31
N PHE A 860 -64.83 30.27 -5.76
CA PHE A 860 -64.40 29.62 -7.00
C PHE A 860 -65.37 29.90 -8.16
N ASN A 861 -64.80 30.13 -9.34
CA ASN A 861 -65.54 30.26 -10.60
C ASN A 861 -65.05 29.23 -11.64
N PRO A 862 -65.92 28.32 -12.11
CA PRO A 862 -67.25 28.05 -11.57
C PRO A 862 -67.19 27.51 -10.12
N PRO A 863 -68.27 27.58 -9.32
CA PRO A 863 -68.25 27.03 -7.95
C PRO A 863 -68.29 25.50 -7.92
N ALA A 864 -68.79 24.86 -8.97
CA ALA A 864 -68.82 23.41 -9.16
C ALA A 864 -68.82 23.06 -10.66
N ARG A 865 -68.41 21.84 -11.01
CA ARG A 865 -68.52 21.30 -12.36
C ARG A 865 -69.11 19.90 -12.33
N THR A 866 -70.18 19.67 -13.08
CA THR A 866 -70.68 18.32 -13.36
C THR A 866 -69.87 17.70 -14.51
N VAL A 867 -69.27 16.53 -14.29
CA VAL A 867 -68.38 15.83 -15.23
C VAL A 867 -68.88 14.41 -15.39
N THR A 868 -69.03 13.95 -16.63
CA THR A 868 -69.30 12.54 -16.93
C THR A 868 -68.03 11.86 -17.41
N VAL A 869 -67.61 10.80 -16.72
CA VAL A 869 -66.42 10.01 -17.05
C VAL A 869 -66.78 8.63 -17.58
N GLY A 870 -65.94 8.19 -18.50
CA GLY A 870 -66.04 6.94 -19.26
C GLY A 870 -64.90 6.82 -20.29
N PRO A 871 -64.30 7.95 -20.69
CA PRO A 871 -62.86 8.19 -20.69
C PRO A 871 -62.45 9.11 -19.52
N ASP A 872 -61.14 9.27 -19.28
CA ASP A 872 -60.61 10.19 -18.26
C ASP A 872 -60.99 11.64 -18.56
N ALA A 873 -61.33 12.41 -17.54
CA ALA A 873 -61.57 13.85 -17.60
C ALA A 873 -60.48 14.61 -16.85
N THR A 874 -59.49 15.12 -17.56
CA THR A 874 -58.25 15.67 -16.96
C THR A 874 -58.14 17.20 -16.96
N THR A 875 -59.19 17.90 -17.37
CA THR A 875 -59.21 19.37 -17.53
C THR A 875 -60.31 20.05 -16.70
N VAL A 876 -60.65 19.48 -15.54
CA VAL A 876 -61.72 19.98 -14.68
C VAL A 876 -61.19 21.12 -13.79
N ASN A 877 -60.96 22.29 -14.40
CA ASN A 877 -60.23 23.39 -13.77
C ASN A 877 -61.14 24.40 -13.06
N PHE A 878 -60.63 25.00 -12.00
CA PHE A 878 -61.32 26.04 -11.21
C PHE A 878 -60.41 27.26 -11.00
N GLN A 879 -61.01 28.44 -10.88
CA GLN A 879 -60.27 29.67 -10.55
C GLN A 879 -60.83 30.32 -9.28
N ALA A 880 -59.97 30.61 -8.31
CA ALA A 880 -60.33 31.41 -7.14
C ALA A 880 -60.33 32.91 -7.47
N ALA A 881 -61.28 33.64 -6.87
CA ALA A 881 -61.33 35.09 -6.93
C ALA A 881 -60.10 35.73 -6.25
N LEU A 882 -59.69 36.90 -6.77
CA LEU A 882 -58.61 37.70 -6.24
C LEU A 882 -59.12 39.09 -5.83
N TYR A 883 -58.54 39.63 -4.77
CA TYR A 883 -58.91 40.90 -4.16
C TYR A 883 -57.75 41.89 -4.18
N GLU A 884 -58.02 43.15 -3.82
CA GLU A 884 -57.00 44.20 -3.71
C GLU A 884 -57.12 45.01 -2.41
N ILE A 885 -56.00 45.59 -1.98
CA ILE A 885 -55.92 46.58 -0.92
C ILE A 885 -55.37 47.88 -1.53
N SER A 886 -56.00 49.02 -1.28
CA SER A 886 -55.50 50.32 -1.72
C SER A 886 -55.72 51.42 -0.69
N GLY A 887 -54.90 52.48 -0.78
CA GLY A 887 -54.96 53.64 0.11
C GLY A 887 -54.01 54.73 -0.33
N ARG A 888 -53.84 55.74 0.52
CA ARG A 888 -52.98 56.90 0.28
C ARG A 888 -52.14 57.24 1.50
N ILE A 889 -50.87 57.56 1.28
CA ILE A 889 -49.93 58.00 2.31
C ILE A 889 -49.62 59.48 2.12
N THR A 890 -49.74 60.27 3.19
CA THR A 890 -49.58 61.74 3.11
C THR A 890 -48.59 62.28 4.14
N PHE A 891 -47.83 63.31 3.77
CA PHE A 891 -46.98 64.11 4.67
C PHE A 891 -47.43 65.58 4.62
N GLU A 892 -47.75 66.15 5.79
CA GLU A 892 -48.28 67.52 5.91
C GLU A 892 -49.48 67.81 4.96
N GLY A 893 -50.31 66.79 4.69
CA GLY A 893 -51.50 66.87 3.82
C GLY A 893 -51.24 66.72 2.32
N VAL A 894 -49.98 66.51 1.91
CA VAL A 894 -49.58 66.26 0.52
C VAL A 894 -49.22 64.79 0.33
N GLY A 895 -49.47 64.22 -0.84
CA GLY A 895 -49.08 62.86 -1.17
C GLY A 895 -47.59 62.60 -0.99
N LEU A 896 -47.23 61.51 -0.32
CA LEU A 896 -45.83 61.11 -0.12
C LEU A 896 -45.51 59.90 -1.01
N GLY A 897 -44.80 60.15 -2.10
CA GLY A 897 -44.36 59.09 -3.02
C GLY A 897 -43.09 58.36 -2.58
N GLY A 898 -42.94 57.11 -3.04
CA GLY A 898 -41.79 56.26 -2.75
C GLY A 898 -41.83 55.54 -1.40
N VAL A 899 -42.93 55.63 -0.65
CA VAL A 899 -43.13 54.85 0.58
C VAL A 899 -43.35 53.40 0.20
N THR A 900 -42.58 52.49 0.78
CA THR A 900 -42.70 51.05 0.52
C THR A 900 -43.73 50.45 1.45
N LEU A 901 -44.64 49.62 0.95
CA LEU A 901 -45.62 48.88 1.74
C LEU A 901 -45.42 47.38 1.58
N GLN A 902 -45.37 46.65 2.70
CA GLN A 902 -45.42 45.19 2.73
C GLN A 902 -46.84 44.73 3.06
N VAL A 903 -47.40 43.83 2.23
CA VAL A 903 -48.73 43.23 2.42
C VAL A 903 -48.64 41.74 2.08
N GLY A 904 -48.58 40.90 3.11
CA GLY A 904 -48.30 39.46 2.93
C GLY A 904 -46.93 39.24 2.29
N ASP A 905 -46.89 38.60 1.13
CA ASP A 905 -45.68 38.37 0.31
C ASP A 905 -45.39 39.48 -0.70
N ARG A 906 -46.22 40.53 -0.77
CA ARG A 906 -46.14 41.58 -1.79
C ARG A 906 -45.56 42.87 -1.24
N THR A 907 -44.71 43.49 -2.06
CA THR A 907 -44.14 44.81 -1.79
C THR A 907 -44.57 45.78 -2.90
N VAL A 908 -45.12 46.94 -2.55
CA VAL A 908 -45.46 48.03 -3.49
C VAL A 908 -44.90 49.36 -3.00
N GLN A 909 -44.76 50.34 -3.88
CA GLN A 909 -44.43 51.71 -3.49
C GLN A 909 -45.58 52.66 -3.81
N THR A 910 -45.73 53.71 -3.00
CA THR A 910 -46.65 54.80 -3.31
C THR A 910 -46.19 55.57 -4.55
N ASP A 911 -47.16 55.97 -5.38
CA ASP A 911 -46.93 56.89 -6.49
C ASP A 911 -46.61 58.32 -6.00
N PRO A 912 -46.21 59.26 -6.88
CA PRO A 912 -45.89 60.63 -6.47
C PRO A 912 -47.01 61.38 -5.72
N ASP A 913 -48.27 60.97 -5.90
CA ASP A 913 -49.44 61.54 -5.22
C ASP A 913 -49.80 60.79 -3.91
N GLY A 914 -48.99 59.81 -3.53
CA GLY A 914 -49.08 59.03 -2.30
C GLY A 914 -49.98 57.80 -2.38
N PHE A 915 -50.58 57.48 -3.53
CA PHE A 915 -51.48 56.33 -3.64
C PHE A 915 -50.73 55.02 -3.80
N TYR A 916 -51.27 53.95 -3.22
CA TYR A 916 -50.79 52.59 -3.43
C TYR A 916 -51.95 51.63 -3.71
N ARG A 917 -51.65 50.57 -4.45
CA ARG A 917 -52.58 49.48 -4.73
C ARG A 917 -51.85 48.14 -4.76
N VAL A 918 -52.23 47.24 -3.87
CA VAL A 918 -51.80 45.84 -3.82
C VAL A 918 -52.95 44.99 -4.36
N SER A 919 -52.85 44.58 -5.63
CA SER A 919 -53.84 43.69 -6.25
C SER A 919 -53.46 42.22 -6.07
N GLY A 920 -54.37 41.30 -6.41
CA GLY A 920 -54.09 39.88 -6.59
C GLY A 920 -53.96 39.06 -5.30
N LEU A 921 -54.59 39.51 -4.22
CA LEU A 921 -54.58 38.86 -2.91
C LEU A 921 -55.70 37.81 -2.82
N LEU A 922 -55.43 36.69 -2.16
CA LEU A 922 -56.48 35.74 -1.78
C LEU A 922 -57.23 36.27 -0.55
N PRO A 923 -58.43 35.75 -0.25
CA PRO A 923 -59.05 36.04 1.02
C PRO A 923 -58.19 35.52 2.19
N GLY A 924 -58.06 36.31 3.25
CA GLY A 924 -57.18 36.00 4.36
C GLY A 924 -56.79 37.22 5.19
N GLN A 925 -56.06 37.00 6.27
CA GLN A 925 -55.56 38.08 7.13
C GLN A 925 -54.25 38.64 6.58
N TYR A 926 -54.14 39.98 6.50
CA TYR A 926 -52.96 40.69 6.03
C TYR A 926 -52.59 41.82 6.98
N ASP A 927 -51.29 41.99 7.24
CA ASP A 927 -50.72 43.19 7.85
C ASP A 927 -50.20 44.12 6.75
N VAL A 928 -50.54 45.40 6.83
CA VAL A 928 -50.14 46.45 5.89
C VAL A 928 -49.27 47.45 6.63
N GLU A 929 -47.98 47.49 6.32
CA GLU A 929 -46.98 48.31 7.02
C GLU A 929 -46.21 49.21 6.03
N PRO A 930 -46.29 50.55 6.18
CA PRO A 930 -45.52 51.50 5.39
C PRO A 930 -44.12 51.79 5.95
N GLU A 931 -43.13 51.95 5.06
CA GLU A 931 -41.74 52.25 5.40
C GLU A 931 -41.13 53.28 4.42
N LEU A 932 -40.51 54.33 4.98
CA LEU A 932 -39.66 55.27 4.26
C LEU A 932 -38.67 55.93 5.23
N ALA A 933 -37.38 55.86 4.92
CA ALA A 933 -36.34 56.41 5.79
C ALA A 933 -36.50 57.92 6.03
N GLY A 934 -36.31 58.35 7.28
CA GLY A 934 -36.51 59.74 7.71
C GLY A 934 -37.97 60.12 7.98
N TYR A 935 -38.89 59.15 7.94
CA TYR A 935 -40.30 59.31 8.28
C TYR A 935 -40.77 58.26 9.31
N GLU A 936 -41.80 58.62 10.07
CA GLU A 936 -42.60 57.74 10.93
C GLU A 936 -44.07 57.82 10.48
N PHE A 937 -44.80 56.70 10.52
CA PHE A 937 -46.18 56.60 10.01
C PHE A 937 -47.18 56.36 11.14
N ASP A 938 -48.35 56.99 11.00
CA ASP A 938 -49.49 56.86 11.90
C ASP A 938 -50.75 56.47 11.11
N PRO A 939 -51.36 55.29 11.37
CA PRO A 939 -50.85 54.24 12.25
C PRO A 939 -49.54 53.60 11.70
N PRO A 940 -48.73 52.90 12.52
CA PRO A 940 -47.51 52.26 12.02
C PRO A 940 -47.80 51.04 11.13
N PHE A 941 -48.93 50.36 11.32
CA PHE A 941 -49.44 49.28 10.45
C PHE A 941 -50.94 49.09 10.65
N VAL A 942 -51.60 48.37 9.74
CA VAL A 942 -53.01 47.95 9.87
C VAL A 942 -53.18 46.47 9.51
N THR A 943 -53.83 45.70 10.39
CA THR A 943 -54.23 44.31 10.12
C THR A 943 -55.65 44.26 9.56
N ILE A 944 -55.87 43.55 8.45
CA ILE A 944 -57.18 43.38 7.79
C ILE A 944 -57.48 41.91 7.46
N ASN A 945 -58.70 41.45 7.75
CA ASN A 945 -59.24 40.18 7.24
C ASN A 945 -59.93 40.44 5.90
N LEU A 946 -59.22 40.18 4.81
CA LEU A 946 -59.66 40.43 3.45
C LEU A 946 -60.67 39.35 3.02
N GLY A 947 -61.95 39.71 2.92
CA GLY A 947 -62.99 38.87 2.28
C GLY A 947 -63.48 39.43 0.93
N ALA A 948 -63.16 40.69 0.66
CA ALA A 948 -63.40 41.41 -0.59
C ALA A 948 -62.34 42.52 -0.72
N SER A 949 -62.23 43.15 -1.88
CA SER A 949 -61.29 44.27 -2.07
C SER A 949 -61.52 45.41 -1.08
N ALA A 950 -60.46 45.89 -0.43
CA ALA A 950 -60.46 46.96 0.55
C ALA A 950 -59.79 48.24 -0.01
N THR A 951 -60.41 49.39 0.21
CA THR A 951 -59.94 50.69 -0.31
C THR A 951 -59.93 51.74 0.78
N GLY A 952 -59.03 52.74 0.70
CA GLY A 952 -58.96 53.86 1.65
C GLY A 952 -58.19 53.53 2.94
N LEU A 953 -57.22 52.63 2.85
CA LEU A 953 -56.37 52.25 3.97
C LEU A 953 -55.19 53.24 4.08
N ASP A 954 -55.48 54.43 4.62
CA ASP A 954 -54.57 55.58 4.55
C ASP A 954 -53.60 55.67 5.73
N PHE A 955 -52.42 56.27 5.48
CA PHE A 955 -51.38 56.52 6.50
C PHE A 955 -50.92 57.98 6.47
N VAL A 956 -50.55 58.52 7.63
CA VAL A 956 -49.97 59.87 7.75
C VAL A 956 -48.52 59.79 8.19
N ALA A 957 -47.62 60.37 7.41
CA ALA A 957 -46.19 60.41 7.69
C ALA A 957 -45.81 61.68 8.48
N ARG A 958 -44.77 61.57 9.31
CA ARG A 958 -44.10 62.67 10.02
C ARG A 958 -42.59 62.54 9.85
N GLY A 959 -41.90 63.66 9.62
CA GLY A 959 -40.44 63.65 9.48
C GLY A 959 -39.77 63.43 10.83
N THR A 960 -38.64 62.72 10.87
CA THR A 960 -37.97 62.31 12.11
C THR A 960 -36.62 62.98 12.35
N LEU A 961 -36.08 63.72 11.38
CA LEU A 961 -34.70 64.24 11.42
C LEU A 961 -34.60 65.60 12.14
N VAL A 962 -33.38 65.92 12.57
CA VAL A 962 -33.04 67.09 13.38
C VAL A 962 -31.84 67.86 12.81
N ILE A 963 -31.88 69.20 12.87
CA ILE A 963 -30.70 70.08 12.68
C ILE A 963 -30.38 70.78 13.99
N THR A 964 -29.11 70.72 14.43
CA THR A 964 -28.66 71.37 15.66
C THR A 964 -27.29 72.05 15.54
N GLY A 965 -27.08 73.08 16.34
CA GLY A 965 -25.83 73.83 16.40
C GLY A 965 -25.81 74.84 17.53
N LEU A 966 -24.73 75.64 17.56
CA LEU A 966 -24.42 76.62 18.59
C LEU A 966 -24.32 78.02 18.01
N VAL A 967 -24.87 79.01 18.72
CA VAL A 967 -24.68 80.42 18.42
C VAL A 967 -23.87 81.09 19.52
N ARG A 968 -22.77 81.76 19.16
CA ARG A 968 -21.82 82.37 20.12
C ARG A 968 -21.54 83.83 19.82
N LYS A 969 -21.32 84.65 20.86
CA LYS A 969 -20.80 86.02 20.77
C LYS A 969 -19.54 86.15 21.62
N ASN A 970 -18.45 86.65 21.06
CA ASN A 970 -17.14 86.72 21.74
C ASN A 970 -16.74 85.39 22.41
N ASN A 971 -16.94 84.28 21.68
CA ASN A 971 -16.70 82.91 22.13
C ASN A 971 -17.55 82.43 23.32
N ARG A 972 -18.57 83.20 23.75
CA ARG A 972 -19.55 82.80 24.78
C ARG A 972 -20.88 82.44 24.13
N PRO A 973 -21.65 81.49 24.67
CA PRO A 973 -22.99 81.18 24.18
C PRO A 973 -23.92 82.39 24.12
N LEU A 974 -24.79 82.45 23.10
CA LEU A 974 -25.78 83.49 22.94
C LEU A 974 -27.19 82.89 22.90
N ALA A 975 -27.96 83.17 23.96
CA ALA A 975 -29.35 82.78 24.11
C ALA A 975 -30.30 83.69 23.32
N GLY A 976 -31.50 83.18 23.01
CA GLY A 976 -32.58 83.95 22.40
C GLY A 976 -32.45 84.23 20.90
N VAL A 977 -31.47 83.64 20.22
CA VAL A 977 -31.32 83.74 18.77
C VAL A 977 -32.37 82.85 18.11
N THR A 978 -33.20 83.41 17.24
CA THR A 978 -34.19 82.65 16.47
C THR A 978 -33.50 81.99 15.27
N LEU A 979 -33.68 80.67 15.10
CA LEU A 979 -33.20 79.90 13.96
C LEU A 979 -34.41 79.42 13.15
N THR A 980 -34.33 79.60 11.84
CA THR A 980 -35.36 79.18 10.88
C THR A 980 -34.77 78.24 9.85
N ALA A 981 -35.47 77.14 9.54
CA ALA A 981 -35.13 76.20 8.46
C ALA A 981 -36.42 75.69 7.81
N GLY A 982 -36.72 76.20 6.61
CA GLY A 982 -38.03 75.96 5.99
C GLY A 982 -39.18 76.44 6.90
N PRO A 983 -40.22 75.63 7.15
CA PRO A 983 -41.32 75.99 8.04
C PRO A 983 -40.98 75.88 9.54
N ARG A 984 -39.80 75.34 9.90
CA ARG A 984 -39.45 75.08 11.29
C ARG A 984 -38.67 76.23 11.90
N VAL A 985 -39.04 76.58 13.13
CA VAL A 985 -38.47 77.70 13.88
C VAL A 985 -38.15 77.24 15.29
N THR A 986 -36.99 77.64 15.80
CA THR A 986 -36.59 77.43 17.20
C THR A 986 -35.83 78.64 17.71
N VAL A 987 -35.61 78.72 19.01
CA VAL A 987 -34.72 79.70 19.64
C VAL A 987 -33.54 79.02 20.31
N THR A 988 -32.39 79.70 20.41
CA THR A 988 -31.26 79.18 21.18
C THR A 988 -31.54 79.21 22.68
N THR A 989 -31.15 78.14 23.36
CA THR A 989 -31.17 78.04 24.83
C THR A 989 -30.10 78.96 25.47
N ASP A 990 -30.08 79.02 26.81
CA ASP A 990 -29.04 79.76 27.56
C ASP A 990 -27.61 79.28 27.28
N LEU A 991 -27.47 78.03 26.81
CA LEU A 991 -26.21 77.44 26.36
C LEU A 991 -25.90 77.71 24.89
N GLY A 992 -26.70 78.54 24.22
CA GLY A 992 -26.56 78.91 22.82
C GLY A 992 -26.89 77.80 21.83
N VAL A 993 -27.44 76.67 22.29
CA VAL A 993 -27.80 75.50 21.47
C VAL A 993 -29.22 75.64 20.92
N TYR A 994 -29.46 75.18 19.69
CA TYR A 994 -30.80 75.08 19.12
C TYR A 994 -31.08 73.69 18.51
N PHE A 995 -32.35 73.29 18.40
CA PHE A 995 -32.79 72.06 17.73
C PHE A 995 -33.97 72.38 16.81
N LEU A 996 -33.82 72.12 15.52
CA LEU A 996 -34.89 72.13 14.54
C LEU A 996 -35.30 70.68 14.30
N THR A 997 -36.42 70.24 14.87
CA THR A 997 -36.86 68.83 14.86
C THR A 997 -37.97 68.56 13.84
N ASN A 998 -38.31 67.28 13.71
CA ASN A 998 -39.40 66.75 12.88
C ASN A 998 -39.23 67.09 11.39
N LEU A 999 -37.98 67.16 10.92
CA LEU A 999 -37.64 67.50 9.55
C LEU A 999 -37.63 66.23 8.68
N PRO A 1000 -38.25 66.22 7.50
CA PRO A 1000 -38.02 65.17 6.52
C PRO A 1000 -36.65 65.31 5.85
N PRO A 1001 -36.17 64.26 5.16
CA PRO A 1001 -35.08 64.38 4.19
C PRO A 1001 -35.30 65.56 3.23
N GLY A 1002 -34.28 66.39 3.05
CA GLY A 1002 -34.39 67.61 2.25
C GLY A 1002 -33.22 68.57 2.46
N THR A 1003 -33.15 69.60 1.62
CA THR A 1003 -32.14 70.67 1.77
C THR A 1003 -32.77 71.92 2.39
N TYR A 1004 -32.20 72.37 3.50
CA TYR A 1004 -32.65 73.48 4.31
C TYR A 1004 -31.63 74.62 4.29
N THR A 1005 -32.11 75.86 4.39
CA THR A 1005 -31.29 77.04 4.66
C THR A 1005 -31.56 77.50 6.07
N VAL A 1006 -30.59 77.30 6.97
CA VAL A 1006 -30.67 77.68 8.38
C VAL A 1006 -30.24 79.13 8.56
N THR A 1007 -31.13 79.98 9.06
CA THR A 1007 -30.88 81.43 9.20
C THR A 1007 -31.07 81.91 10.63
N PRO A 1008 -30.03 82.50 11.28
CA PRO A 1008 -30.13 83.11 12.61
C PRO A 1008 -30.61 84.56 12.56
N ALA A 1009 -31.43 84.93 13.54
CA ALA A 1009 -31.90 86.30 13.74
C ALA A 1009 -31.99 86.66 15.23
N LEU A 1010 -31.44 87.83 15.60
CA LEU A 1010 -31.60 88.47 16.90
C LEU A 1010 -31.41 89.97 16.72
N ALA A 1011 -32.33 90.77 17.26
CA ALA A 1011 -32.24 92.22 17.17
C ALA A 1011 -30.93 92.77 17.78
N GLY A 1012 -30.36 93.80 17.16
CA GLY A 1012 -29.09 94.42 17.58
C GLY A 1012 -27.83 93.60 17.29
N HIS A 1013 -27.96 92.46 16.62
CA HIS A 1013 -26.86 91.57 16.26
C HIS A 1013 -26.82 91.30 14.76
N PHE A 1014 -25.63 90.95 14.26
CA PHE A 1014 -25.47 90.30 12.96
C PHE A 1014 -24.71 88.99 13.14
N PHE A 1015 -24.89 88.06 12.21
CA PHE A 1015 -24.36 86.70 12.30
C PHE A 1015 -23.41 86.39 11.15
N GLU A 1016 -22.37 85.63 11.45
CA GLU A 1016 -21.42 85.09 10.49
C GLU A 1016 -21.29 83.56 10.67
N PRO A 1017 -21.55 82.78 9.61
CA PRO A 1017 -22.15 83.21 8.34
C PRO A 1017 -23.59 83.74 8.53
N THR A 1018 -24.16 84.42 7.55
CA THR A 1018 -25.53 84.98 7.64
C THR A 1018 -26.61 83.91 7.53
N SER A 1019 -26.29 82.76 6.93
CA SER A 1019 -27.09 81.54 6.86
C SER A 1019 -26.19 80.36 6.50
N GLN A 1020 -26.65 79.13 6.72
CA GLN A 1020 -25.97 77.90 6.28
C GLN A 1020 -26.94 76.98 5.55
N ARG A 1021 -26.48 76.39 4.44
CA ARG A 1021 -27.23 75.38 3.70
C ARG A 1021 -26.89 73.98 4.24
N VAL A 1022 -27.91 73.21 4.60
CA VAL A 1022 -27.79 71.89 5.24
C VAL A 1022 -28.65 70.90 4.47
N THR A 1023 -28.12 69.75 4.08
CA THR A 1023 -28.88 68.68 3.42
C THR A 1023 -29.02 67.50 4.36
N LEU A 1024 -30.26 67.11 4.63
CA LEU A 1024 -30.62 65.89 5.36
C LEU A 1024 -31.01 64.82 4.33
N THR A 1025 -30.45 63.63 4.44
CA THR A 1025 -30.80 62.49 3.60
C THR A 1025 -31.48 61.41 4.44
N THR A 1026 -30.77 60.89 5.45
CA THR A 1026 -31.29 59.88 6.39
C THR A 1026 -30.75 60.09 7.81
N GLU A 1027 -29.86 61.06 8.02
CA GLU A 1027 -29.22 61.36 9.30
C GLU A 1027 -29.44 62.82 9.70
N ASP A 1028 -29.38 63.07 11.01
CA ASP A 1028 -29.41 64.40 11.61
C ASP A 1028 -28.16 65.23 11.23
N ALA A 1029 -28.30 66.55 11.17
CA ALA A 1029 -27.18 67.46 10.96
C ALA A 1029 -26.78 68.18 12.24
N PHE A 1030 -25.53 67.97 12.65
CA PHE A 1030 -24.94 68.58 13.85
C PHE A 1030 -23.93 69.68 13.48
N GLY A 1031 -23.67 70.60 14.40
CA GLY A 1031 -22.57 71.57 14.29
C GLY A 1031 -22.84 72.75 13.34
N VAL A 1032 -24.11 73.01 13.02
CA VAL A 1032 -24.53 74.13 12.18
C VAL A 1032 -24.46 75.44 13.00
N ASN A 1033 -23.24 75.96 13.16
CA ASN A 1033 -22.91 76.99 14.14
C ASN A 1033 -22.85 78.39 13.55
N PHE A 1034 -23.19 79.40 14.36
CA PHE A 1034 -23.14 80.82 13.97
C PHE A 1034 -22.38 81.67 15.01
N THR A 1035 -21.66 82.68 14.54
CA THR A 1035 -21.03 83.67 15.41
C THR A 1035 -21.76 85.01 15.31
N ALA A 1036 -22.20 85.55 16.44
CA ALA A 1036 -22.89 86.81 16.55
C ALA A 1036 -21.94 87.95 16.95
N TYR A 1037 -22.19 89.12 16.40
CA TYR A 1037 -21.47 90.36 16.70
C TYR A 1037 -22.44 91.49 17.02
N SER A 1038 -22.03 92.45 17.87
CA SER A 1038 -22.82 93.66 18.15
C SER A 1038 -22.86 94.56 16.93
N ALA A 1039 -24.02 95.15 16.63
CA ALA A 1039 -24.21 96.08 15.51
C ALA A 1039 -23.30 97.34 15.57
N ASP A 1040 -22.77 97.70 16.75
CA ASP A 1040 -21.98 98.93 16.98
C ASP A 1040 -20.45 98.73 16.85
N THR A 1041 -19.98 97.63 16.24
CA THR A 1041 -18.54 97.31 16.17
C THR A 1041 -17.93 97.78 14.84
N LEU A 1042 -16.86 98.59 14.88
CA LEU A 1042 -16.06 98.93 13.69
C LEU A 1042 -15.06 97.81 13.36
N ARG A 1043 -15.14 97.25 12.16
CA ARG A 1043 -14.19 96.30 11.59
C ARG A 1043 -13.73 96.74 10.21
N ILE A 1044 -12.44 96.61 9.94
CA ILE A 1044 -11.83 96.88 8.64
C ILE A 1044 -11.21 95.58 8.15
N SER A 1045 -11.48 95.23 6.90
CA SER A 1045 -10.81 94.15 6.18
C SER A 1045 -10.23 94.72 4.88
N LEU A 1046 -9.00 94.31 4.55
CA LEU A 1046 -8.29 94.75 3.36
C LEU A 1046 -8.13 93.58 2.40
N ALA A 1047 -8.40 93.83 1.12
CA ALA A 1047 -8.12 92.90 0.03
C ALA A 1047 -7.44 93.63 -1.12
N ARG A 1048 -6.38 93.04 -1.70
CA ARG A 1048 -5.72 93.58 -2.89
C ARG A 1048 -6.48 93.11 -4.13
N MET A 1049 -6.87 94.05 -5.00
CA MET A 1049 -7.58 93.78 -6.25
C MET A 1049 -6.83 94.40 -7.42
N GLY A 1050 -5.90 93.63 -8.00
CA GLY A 1050 -5.03 94.10 -9.08
C GLY A 1050 -4.19 95.31 -8.64
N ASN A 1051 -4.32 96.43 -9.35
CA ASN A 1051 -3.63 97.68 -9.05
C ASN A 1051 -4.32 98.53 -7.97
N ALA A 1052 -5.47 98.08 -7.46
CA ALA A 1052 -6.24 98.77 -6.42
C ALA A 1052 -6.24 98.00 -5.09
N VAL A 1053 -6.51 98.71 -3.98
CA VAL A 1053 -6.77 98.09 -2.67
C VAL A 1053 -8.22 98.36 -2.29
N LEU A 1054 -8.97 97.30 -1.96
CA LEU A 1054 -10.33 97.41 -1.43
C LEU A 1054 -10.31 97.30 0.09
N LEU A 1055 -10.83 98.32 0.75
CA LEU A 1055 -11.15 98.31 2.16
C LEU A 1055 -12.65 98.05 2.29
N THR A 1056 -13.01 96.93 2.90
CA THR A 1056 -14.37 96.68 3.36
C THR A 1056 -14.46 97.01 4.83
N VAL A 1057 -15.22 98.06 5.13
CA VAL A 1057 -15.36 98.62 6.45
C VAL A 1057 -16.79 98.37 6.91
N ARG A 1058 -16.94 97.60 7.99
CA ARG A 1058 -18.21 97.47 8.69
C ARG A 1058 -18.18 98.36 9.93
N ALA A 1059 -18.96 99.42 9.96
CA ALA A 1059 -19.00 100.45 10.99
C ALA A 1059 -20.43 100.66 11.52
N PRO A 1060 -20.59 101.22 12.72
CA PRO A 1060 -21.89 101.66 13.23
C PRO A 1060 -22.68 102.50 12.22
N PRO A 1061 -23.91 102.11 11.85
CA PRO A 1061 -24.78 102.92 11.01
C PRO A 1061 -25.01 104.33 11.55
N GLY A 1062 -25.14 105.32 10.66
CA GLY A 1062 -25.39 106.73 11.01
C GLY A 1062 -24.14 107.53 11.39
N GLY A 1063 -22.95 106.93 11.44
CA GLY A 1063 -21.68 107.66 11.51
C GLY A 1063 -21.14 108.00 10.13
N THR A 1064 -20.55 109.19 9.98
CA THR A 1064 -19.62 109.47 8.89
C THR A 1064 -18.26 108.91 9.30
N TYR A 1065 -17.58 108.23 8.38
CA TYR A 1065 -16.27 107.65 8.63
C TYR A 1065 -15.32 108.10 7.52
N GLN A 1066 -14.15 108.59 7.94
CA GLN A 1066 -13.09 109.02 7.04
C GLN A 1066 -12.07 107.90 6.87
N VAL A 1067 -11.86 107.50 5.62
CA VAL A 1067 -10.68 106.72 5.23
C VAL A 1067 -9.54 107.72 5.03
N GLN A 1068 -8.47 107.53 5.78
CA GLN A 1068 -7.28 108.37 5.72
C GLN A 1068 -6.07 107.55 5.31
N THR A 1069 -5.18 108.15 4.53
CA THR A 1069 -3.91 107.54 4.12
C THR A 1069 -2.70 108.38 4.50
N THR A 1070 -1.56 107.72 4.68
CA THR A 1070 -0.26 108.39 4.81
C THR A 1070 0.84 107.52 4.19
N PRO A 1071 1.85 108.11 3.50
CA PRO A 1071 2.97 107.35 2.94
C PRO A 1071 4.01 106.94 4.00
N ARG A 1072 3.93 107.47 5.24
CA ARG A 1072 4.88 107.14 6.32
C ARG A 1072 4.20 107.20 7.68
N LEU A 1073 4.51 106.24 8.55
CA LEU A 1073 4.04 106.24 9.93
C LEU A 1073 5.03 106.93 10.85
N GLY A 1074 4.52 107.78 11.75
CA GLY A 1074 5.30 108.47 12.77
C GLY A 1074 4.50 109.59 13.44
N PRO A 1075 4.99 110.18 14.55
CA PRO A 1075 4.26 111.21 15.30
C PRO A 1075 3.99 112.47 14.47
N ALA A 1076 4.88 112.78 13.53
CA ALA A 1076 4.74 113.88 12.58
C ALA A 1076 4.16 113.43 11.21
N ALA A 1077 3.54 112.26 11.12
CA ALA A 1077 2.91 111.79 9.89
C ALA A 1077 1.65 112.62 9.60
N SER A 1078 1.66 113.30 8.45
CA SER A 1078 0.47 113.94 7.91
C SER A 1078 -0.44 112.87 7.29
N TRP A 1079 -1.61 112.66 7.88
CA TRP A 1079 -2.67 111.81 7.35
C TRP A 1079 -3.57 112.64 6.43
N GLN A 1080 -3.74 112.18 5.19
CA GLN A 1080 -4.64 112.79 4.23
C GLN A 1080 -5.96 112.02 4.19
N VAL A 1081 -7.08 112.74 4.26
CA VAL A 1081 -8.41 112.15 4.04
C VAL A 1081 -8.55 111.85 2.56
N VAL A 1082 -8.80 110.58 2.23
CA VAL A 1082 -9.00 110.14 0.83
C VAL A 1082 -10.46 109.82 0.53
N ALA A 1083 -11.27 109.51 1.55
CA ALA A 1083 -12.71 109.38 1.43
C ALA A 1083 -13.39 109.70 2.77
N SER A 1084 -14.57 110.28 2.70
CA SER A 1084 -15.49 110.45 3.85
C SER A 1084 -16.83 109.87 3.45
N ASN A 1085 -17.25 108.78 4.09
CA ASN A 1085 -18.48 108.08 3.75
C ASN A 1085 -19.43 108.06 4.95
N LEU A 1086 -20.66 108.51 4.73
CA LEU A 1086 -21.76 108.27 5.66
C LEU A 1086 -22.22 106.83 5.51
N VAL A 1087 -22.19 106.06 6.61
CA VAL A 1087 -22.74 104.70 6.62
C VAL A 1087 -24.24 104.80 6.85
N ALA A 1088 -24.97 105.13 5.79
CA ALA A 1088 -26.38 105.51 5.86
C ALA A 1088 -27.38 104.34 5.94
N GLY A 1089 -26.92 103.09 6.09
CA GLY A 1089 -27.78 101.89 6.04
C GLY A 1089 -27.58 100.92 7.21
N THR A 1090 -28.62 100.15 7.53
CA THR A 1090 -28.67 99.17 8.65
C THR A 1090 -27.62 98.06 8.57
N ASN A 1091 -27.07 97.80 7.39
CA ASN A 1091 -26.04 96.79 7.21
C ASN A 1091 -24.65 97.26 7.68
N GLY A 1092 -24.48 98.54 8.02
CA GLY A 1092 -23.25 99.06 8.62
C GLY A 1092 -22.02 98.89 7.72
N LEU A 1093 -22.14 98.64 6.42
CA LEU A 1093 -21.01 98.38 5.53
C LEU A 1093 -20.81 99.55 4.58
N PHE A 1094 -19.56 99.96 4.39
CA PHE A 1094 -19.15 100.66 3.20
C PHE A 1094 -17.83 100.11 2.69
N GLN A 1095 -17.62 100.25 1.39
CA GLN A 1095 -16.40 99.85 0.73
C GLN A 1095 -15.72 101.07 0.14
N PHE A 1096 -14.40 101.13 0.31
CA PHE A 1096 -13.56 102.14 -0.33
C PHE A 1096 -12.50 101.44 -1.14
N GLN A 1097 -12.36 101.83 -2.41
CA GLN A 1097 -11.34 101.30 -3.31
C GLN A 1097 -10.34 102.41 -3.65
N ASP A 1098 -9.08 102.20 -3.30
CA ASP A 1098 -7.99 103.08 -3.71
C ASP A 1098 -7.44 102.60 -5.06
N THR A 1099 -7.85 103.27 -6.14
CA THR A 1099 -7.55 102.87 -7.54
C THR A 1099 -6.24 103.42 -8.09
N VAL A 1100 -5.61 104.39 -7.42
CA VAL A 1100 -4.33 105.00 -7.80
C VAL A 1100 -3.17 104.59 -6.88
N ALA A 1101 -3.43 103.64 -5.97
CA ALA A 1101 -2.46 103.12 -4.99
C ALA A 1101 -1.13 102.66 -5.62
N SER A 1102 -1.15 102.14 -6.84
CA SER A 1102 0.06 101.70 -7.57
C SER A 1102 0.99 102.84 -8.02
N ASN A 1103 0.48 104.07 -8.15
CA ASN A 1103 1.24 105.23 -8.63
C ASN A 1103 1.78 106.10 -7.48
N ARG A 1104 1.60 105.66 -6.23
CA ARG A 1104 2.09 106.32 -5.02
C ARG A 1104 3.02 105.37 -4.26
N PRO A 1105 4.01 105.89 -3.49
CA PRO A 1105 4.72 105.05 -2.53
C PRO A 1105 3.72 104.42 -1.54
N ALA A 1106 4.08 103.26 -0.98
CA ALA A 1106 3.23 102.44 -0.12
C ALA A 1106 2.44 103.27 0.91
N GLN A 1107 1.12 103.07 0.95
CA GLN A 1107 0.20 103.82 1.80
C GLN A 1107 -0.25 102.97 2.98
N PHE A 1108 -0.30 103.58 4.17
CA PHE A 1108 -1.03 103.04 5.31
C PHE A 1108 -2.44 103.60 5.32
N TYR A 1109 -3.42 102.77 5.65
CA TYR A 1109 -4.82 103.17 5.75
C TYR A 1109 -5.28 103.13 7.20
N ARG A 1110 -6.09 104.09 7.59
CA ARG A 1110 -6.92 104.00 8.80
C ARG A 1110 -8.31 104.50 8.49
N VAL A 1111 -9.27 104.00 9.25
CA VAL A 1111 -10.62 104.55 9.25
C VAL A 1111 -10.89 105.15 10.61
N VAL A 1112 -11.21 106.43 10.60
CA VAL A 1112 -11.62 107.17 11.79
C VAL A 1112 -13.05 107.62 11.60
N ARG A 1113 -13.79 107.73 12.68
CA ARG A 1113 -15.13 108.32 12.63
C ARG A 1113 -15.00 109.83 12.53
#